data_AF-A0A6N2N565-F1
#
_entry.id   AF-A0A6N2N565-F1
#
_cell.length_a   1.000
_cell.length_b   1.000
_cell.length_c   1.000
_cell.angle_alpha   90.00
_cell.angle_beta   90.00
_cell.angle_gamma   90.00
#
_symmetry.space_group_name_H-M   'P 1'
#
loop_
_entity.id
_entity.type
_entity.pdbx_description
1 polymer ?
#
loop_
_entity_poly.entity_id
_entity_poly.type
_entity_poly.pdbx_seq_one_letter_code
_entity_poly.pdbx_strand_id
1 'polypeptide(L)'
;MKLPPKRVIKTQNPTKKTLVPHPHSRFHPHRLPLHNPKCQEPSLLDAPFFTSTTTAQNPSPQQPHHHQNPYRTPLPHYTSTRKFCTSPTPIPSTNSEVRKYIGYTALVIFCGAATYYSFPFPGNAKHKKAQLFRYAPLPEDLHTVSNWSGTHEVQTRNFYQPENIEQLEKLVKENNEKKARIRPVGSGLSPNGIGLARSGMVNLALMDKVLEVDKEKKRVRVEAGIRVQELVDGIKEYGLTLQNFASIREQQIGGIVQVGAHGTGARLPPIDEQVVSMKLVTPAKGTIEISKEKDPELFYLARVGLGGLGVVAEVTLQCVERQELVEHTFISNMKDIKKNHKKLLSENKHVKYLHIPYTDAVVVVTCNPVSKWKGPPKYKPKYTTNEALQHVRDLYKESLETYRIAAAKSSDDNEPDINELSFTELRDKLLALDPLSKDHVVKINRAEAEFWAKSEGYRVGWSDEILGFDCGGQQWVSENCFPAGTLAKPSLKDLEFIEKLKQLIEKEEIPAPSPIEQRWTARSQSSMSPASSSAEDDIFSWVGIIMYLPTTDARQRKEITEEFFHYRRRTQAELWDKYSAYEHWAKIEVPKDKDVLAALQERLRRRFPVDAYNKARKELDPNRILSNNMLEKLFPLSETN
;
A
#
# COMPACT_ATOMS: atom_id res chain seq x y z
N MET A 1 25.95 37.41 -17.04
CA MET A 1 26.02 38.05 -15.70
C MET A 1 26.54 37.02 -14.71
N LYS A 2 27.66 37.31 -14.06
CA LYS A 2 28.36 36.41 -13.11
C LYS A 2 27.78 36.61 -11.70
N LEU A 3 27.46 35.51 -11.02
CA LEU A 3 27.10 35.46 -9.60
C LEU A 3 28.36 35.52 -8.72
N PRO A 4 28.34 36.14 -7.52
CA PRO A 4 29.51 36.26 -6.65
C PRO A 4 29.74 35.01 -5.77
N PRO A 5 30.99 34.78 -5.29
CA PRO A 5 31.42 33.52 -4.69
C PRO A 5 31.13 33.40 -3.18
N LYS A 6 30.91 32.14 -2.75
CA LYS A 6 30.71 31.70 -1.36
C LYS A 6 31.96 31.95 -0.49
N ARG A 7 31.79 32.55 0.68
CA ARG A 7 32.82 32.68 1.74
C ARG A 7 32.97 31.37 2.51
N VAL A 8 34.20 30.89 2.59
CA VAL A 8 34.67 29.82 3.49
C VAL A 8 35.10 30.46 4.81
N ILE A 9 34.57 29.99 5.94
CA ILE A 9 35.07 30.35 7.28
C ILE A 9 35.54 29.06 7.96
N LYS A 10 36.84 29.05 8.32
CA LYS A 10 37.51 28.08 9.20
C LYS A 10 37.31 28.50 10.66
N THR A 11 36.99 27.56 11.54
CA THR A 11 37.16 27.66 13.01
C THR A 11 37.50 26.25 13.53
N GLN A 12 38.78 25.93 13.77
CA GLN A 12 39.52 25.99 15.04
C GLN A 12 38.87 25.27 16.23
N ASN A 13 39.50 24.14 16.62
CA ASN A 13 39.37 23.44 17.90
C ASN A 13 39.75 24.35 19.10
N PRO A 14 39.17 24.07 20.27
CA PRO A 14 39.95 24.16 21.50
C PRO A 14 39.90 22.89 22.36
N THR A 15 41.07 22.60 22.92
CA THR A 15 41.45 21.53 23.84
C THR A 15 40.90 21.70 25.27
N LYS A 16 40.61 20.53 25.88
CA LYS A 16 40.59 20.14 27.30
C LYS A 16 40.99 21.19 28.37
N LYS A 17 40.18 21.29 29.43
CA LYS A 17 40.66 21.36 30.82
C LYS A 17 39.75 20.59 31.79
N THR A 18 40.43 19.86 32.66
CA THR A 18 40.03 19.01 33.79
C THR A 18 39.50 19.81 34.98
N LEU A 19 38.60 19.23 35.79
CA LEU A 19 38.48 19.49 37.24
C LEU A 19 37.80 18.30 37.95
N VAL A 20 38.35 17.97 39.12
CA VAL A 20 38.12 16.81 40.02
C VAL A 20 37.28 17.28 41.25
N PRO A 21 36.64 16.38 42.04
CA PRO A 21 35.37 16.63 42.77
C PRO A 21 35.51 16.70 44.31
N HIS A 22 34.40 17.06 45.02
CA HIS A 22 33.92 16.59 46.35
C HIS A 22 32.86 17.56 46.98
N PRO A 23 32.13 17.24 48.08
CA PRO A 23 31.24 16.08 48.31
C PRO A 23 29.92 16.37 49.12
N HIS A 24 29.09 15.33 49.26
CA HIS A 24 28.13 14.99 50.34
C HIS A 24 26.88 15.87 50.68
N SER A 25 25.70 15.25 50.58
CA SER A 25 24.87 14.93 51.76
C SER A 25 23.83 13.82 51.47
N ARG A 26 23.57 13.00 52.49
CA ARG A 26 22.74 11.78 52.52
C ARG A 26 21.29 12.13 52.88
N PHE A 27 20.30 11.38 52.40
CA PHE A 27 19.11 11.02 53.21
C PHE A 27 18.52 9.66 52.76
N HIS A 28 18.15 8.85 53.75
CA HIS A 28 17.57 7.51 53.67
C HIS A 28 16.11 7.49 53.19
N PRO A 29 15.57 6.30 52.85
CA PRO A 29 14.29 5.95 53.46
C PRO A 29 14.22 4.53 54.04
N HIS A 30 13.36 4.41 55.05
CA HIS A 30 13.06 3.26 55.89
C HIS A 30 12.17 2.19 55.20
N ARG A 31 12.25 0.97 55.77
CA ARG A 31 11.48 -0.25 55.47
C ARG A 31 10.00 -0.20 55.90
N LEU A 32 9.14 -0.79 55.05
CA LEU A 32 8.06 -1.80 55.25
C LEU A 32 7.32 -1.91 56.61
N PRO A 33 6.01 -2.25 56.61
CA PRO A 33 5.64 -3.68 56.60
C PRO A 33 4.40 -4.10 55.77
N LEU A 34 4.34 -5.42 55.60
CA LEU A 34 3.32 -6.28 54.98
C LEU A 34 1.93 -6.18 55.65
N HIS A 35 0.85 -6.40 54.88
CA HIS A 35 -0.14 -7.44 55.21
C HIS A 35 -1.09 -7.79 54.05
N ASN A 36 -1.27 -9.10 53.88
CA ASN A 36 -2.28 -9.81 53.09
C ASN A 36 -3.67 -9.72 53.78
N PRO A 37 -4.78 -10.00 53.08
CA PRO A 37 -5.40 -11.32 53.33
C PRO A 37 -5.99 -12.03 52.10
N LYS A 38 -6.14 -13.33 52.30
CA LYS A 38 -6.64 -14.39 51.43
C LYS A 38 -8.18 -14.51 51.43
N CYS A 39 -8.69 -15.07 50.32
CA CYS A 39 -9.76 -16.08 50.17
C CYS A 39 -11.17 -15.83 50.73
N GLN A 40 -12.19 -15.97 49.86
CA GLN A 40 -13.09 -17.14 49.81
C GLN A 40 -14.04 -17.11 48.59
N GLU A 41 -14.29 -18.29 48.02
CA GLU A 41 -15.32 -18.61 47.01
C GLU A 41 -16.75 -18.44 47.58
N PRO A 42 -17.79 -18.59 46.74
CA PRO A 42 -18.41 -19.92 46.66
C PRO A 42 -18.75 -20.41 45.25
N SER A 43 -19.00 -21.70 45.19
CA SER A 43 -19.26 -22.58 44.06
C SER A 43 -20.77 -22.83 43.82
N LEU A 44 -21.08 -23.10 42.53
CA LEU A 44 -22.00 -24.12 41.97
C LEU A 44 -23.54 -24.07 42.11
N LEU A 45 -24.17 -24.50 40.99
CA LEU A 45 -25.56 -24.98 40.73
C LEU A 45 -26.61 -23.87 40.52
N ASP A 46 -27.49 -23.83 39.51
CA ASP A 46 -28.13 -24.87 38.68
C ASP A 46 -28.59 -24.32 37.29
N ALA A 47 -28.75 -25.24 36.33
CA ALA A 47 -29.46 -25.05 35.06
C ALA A 47 -31.00 -25.09 35.25
N PRO A 48 -31.79 -24.71 34.23
CA PRO A 48 -32.49 -25.80 33.53
C PRO A 48 -32.61 -25.65 32.01
N PHE A 49 -32.73 -26.84 31.41
CA PHE A 49 -33.08 -27.18 30.04
C PHE A 49 -34.48 -26.68 29.62
N PHE A 50 -34.64 -26.37 28.34
CA PHE A 50 -35.84 -26.75 27.57
C PHE A 50 -35.46 -27.15 26.14
N THR A 51 -35.76 -28.41 25.84
CA THR A 51 -35.74 -29.07 24.53
C THR A 51 -37.15 -29.01 23.90
N SER A 52 -37.24 -28.93 22.58
CA SER A 52 -38.20 -29.74 21.82
C SER A 52 -37.83 -29.78 20.33
N THR A 53 -37.31 -30.92 19.92
CA THR A 53 -37.33 -31.46 18.57
C THR A 53 -38.62 -32.25 18.39
N THR A 54 -39.26 -32.17 17.22
CA THR A 54 -40.23 -33.18 16.78
C THR A 54 -40.03 -33.50 15.30
N THR A 55 -39.64 -34.75 15.06
CA THR A 55 -39.68 -35.58 13.83
C THR A 55 -41.16 -35.92 13.48
N ALA A 56 -41.63 -36.35 12.31
CA ALA A 56 -41.11 -36.77 11.01
C ALA A 56 -42.31 -36.94 10.03
N GLN A 57 -42.00 -37.35 8.78
CA GLN A 57 -42.80 -38.14 7.81
C GLN A 57 -43.53 -37.42 6.65
N ASN A 58 -43.09 -37.76 5.44
CA ASN A 58 -43.82 -37.78 4.17
C ASN A 58 -44.85 -38.94 4.16
N PRO A 59 -45.95 -38.85 3.39
CA PRO A 59 -45.97 -39.44 2.04
C PRO A 59 -46.78 -38.65 0.98
N SER A 60 -46.47 -38.89 -0.30
CA SER A 60 -47.24 -38.48 -1.51
C SER A 60 -48.49 -39.37 -1.72
N PRO A 61 -49.21 -39.38 -2.88
CA PRO A 61 -49.55 -38.35 -3.90
C PRO A 61 -51.08 -38.31 -4.22
N GLN A 62 -51.61 -37.30 -4.94
CA GLN A 62 -52.69 -37.48 -5.94
C GLN A 62 -53.06 -36.21 -6.73
N GLN A 63 -53.72 -36.46 -7.86
CA GLN A 63 -53.79 -35.75 -9.14
C GLN A 63 -54.96 -34.72 -9.27
N PRO A 64 -55.15 -34.07 -10.45
CA PRO A 64 -55.72 -32.72 -10.60
C PRO A 64 -57.13 -32.71 -11.23
N HIS A 65 -57.82 -31.57 -11.19
CA HIS A 65 -58.83 -31.21 -12.18
C HIS A 65 -59.00 -29.69 -12.27
N HIS A 66 -58.85 -29.12 -13.47
CA HIS A 66 -59.74 -28.04 -13.92
C HIS A 66 -59.79 -27.89 -15.44
N HIS A 67 -61.02 -28.15 -15.93
CA HIS A 67 -61.79 -27.54 -17.02
C HIS A 67 -61.18 -27.20 -18.39
N GLN A 68 -61.53 -28.07 -19.34
CA GLN A 68 -62.33 -27.81 -20.55
C GLN A 68 -62.33 -26.39 -21.17
N ASN A 69 -61.78 -26.35 -22.38
CA ASN A 69 -62.07 -25.43 -23.49
C ASN A 69 -63.47 -25.74 -24.09
N PRO A 70 -64.15 -24.84 -24.85
CA PRO A 70 -64.08 -25.00 -26.31
C PRO A 70 -64.39 -23.77 -27.22
N TYR A 71 -64.04 -23.97 -28.51
CA TYR A 71 -64.45 -23.30 -29.78
C TYR A 71 -63.74 -22.02 -30.24
N ARG A 72 -63.46 -21.75 -31.53
CA ARG A 72 -63.11 -22.49 -32.79
C ARG A 72 -63.12 -21.41 -33.90
N THR A 73 -61.97 -21.08 -34.51
CA THR A 73 -61.60 -21.17 -35.96
C THR A 73 -62.18 -20.13 -36.94
N PRO A 74 -61.62 -19.92 -38.18
CA PRO A 74 -60.45 -20.53 -38.85
C PRO A 74 -59.50 -19.58 -39.64
N LEU A 75 -58.42 -20.21 -40.16
CA LEU A 75 -57.38 -19.82 -41.15
C LEU A 75 -57.90 -19.51 -42.58
N PRO A 76 -56.99 -19.17 -43.55
CA PRO A 76 -56.51 -20.21 -44.49
C PRO A 76 -54.97 -20.13 -44.73
N HIS A 77 -54.20 -21.21 -44.58
CA HIS A 77 -53.91 -22.31 -45.54
C HIS A 77 -53.32 -21.88 -46.89
N TYR A 78 -52.08 -22.31 -47.17
CA TYR A 78 -51.80 -23.14 -48.35
C TYR A 78 -50.59 -24.07 -48.11
N THR A 79 -50.73 -25.26 -48.69
CA THR A 79 -50.09 -26.53 -48.37
C THR A 79 -48.79 -26.80 -49.12
N SER A 80 -47.89 -27.48 -48.41
CA SER A 80 -46.71 -28.21 -48.90
C SER A 80 -47.08 -29.27 -49.94
N THR A 81 -46.27 -29.37 -51.01
CA THR A 81 -45.98 -30.65 -51.65
C THR A 81 -44.53 -30.73 -52.17
N ARG A 82 -43.96 -31.94 -51.98
CA ARG A 82 -42.94 -32.65 -52.76
C ARG A 82 -41.44 -32.65 -52.34
N LYS A 83 -41.06 -33.88 -51.97
CA LYS A 83 -40.06 -34.79 -52.59
C LYS A 83 -38.60 -34.68 -52.12
N PHE A 84 -38.15 -35.84 -51.64
CA PHE A 84 -36.78 -36.34 -51.57
C PHE A 84 -35.88 -35.82 -52.70
N CYS A 85 -34.72 -35.29 -52.34
CA CYS A 85 -33.52 -35.34 -53.17
C CYS A 85 -32.25 -35.29 -52.31
N THR A 86 -31.27 -36.05 -52.77
CA THR A 86 -29.96 -36.36 -52.23
C THR A 86 -29.06 -35.15 -51.97
N SER A 87 -28.19 -35.29 -50.98
CA SER A 87 -27.10 -34.39 -50.61
C SER A 87 -26.25 -33.97 -51.82
N PRO A 88 -25.97 -32.67 -52.04
CA PRO A 88 -24.94 -32.28 -52.98
C PRO A 88 -23.56 -32.37 -52.31
N THR A 89 -22.62 -33.00 -53.00
CA THR A 89 -21.18 -32.95 -52.75
C THR A 89 -20.66 -31.50 -52.66
N PRO A 90 -19.56 -31.24 -51.91
CA PRO A 90 -19.04 -29.89 -51.74
C PRO A 90 -18.51 -29.31 -53.05
N ILE A 91 -18.96 -28.11 -53.41
CA ILE A 91 -18.38 -27.28 -54.49
C ILE A 91 -17.16 -26.53 -53.90
N PRO A 92 -16.06 -26.32 -54.65
CA PRO A 92 -14.82 -25.75 -54.08
C PRO A 92 -15.04 -24.34 -53.54
N SER A 93 -14.53 -24.10 -52.33
CA SER A 93 -14.62 -22.86 -51.53
C SER A 93 -13.83 -21.66 -52.07
N THR A 94 -13.31 -21.73 -53.30
CA THR A 94 -12.51 -20.67 -53.90
C THR A 94 -13.32 -19.43 -54.30
N ASN A 95 -14.61 -19.58 -54.62
CA ASN A 95 -15.43 -18.49 -55.13
C ASN A 95 -15.95 -17.51 -54.05
N SER A 96 -16.11 -17.94 -52.80
CA SER A 96 -16.60 -17.08 -51.71
C SER A 96 -15.53 -16.15 -51.16
N GLU A 97 -14.30 -16.66 -50.99
CA GLU A 97 -13.16 -15.85 -50.54
C GLU A 97 -12.76 -14.84 -51.63
N VAL A 98 -12.75 -15.23 -52.91
CA VAL A 98 -12.49 -14.29 -54.01
C VAL A 98 -13.50 -13.15 -54.05
N ARG A 99 -14.81 -13.42 -53.87
CA ARG A 99 -15.84 -12.36 -53.80
C ARG A 99 -15.66 -11.45 -52.59
N LYS A 100 -15.23 -11.99 -51.45
CA LYS A 100 -14.95 -11.23 -50.23
C LYS A 100 -13.74 -10.31 -50.41
N TYR A 101 -12.65 -10.81 -51.00
CA TYR A 101 -11.49 -9.97 -51.32
C TYR A 101 -11.79 -8.93 -52.40
N ILE A 102 -12.56 -9.27 -53.44
CA ILE A 102 -13.05 -8.29 -54.42
C ILE A 102 -13.90 -7.21 -53.72
N GLY A 103 -14.76 -7.60 -52.78
CA GLY A 103 -15.56 -6.68 -51.98
C GLY A 103 -14.70 -5.74 -51.12
N TYR A 104 -13.67 -6.26 -50.44
CA TYR A 104 -12.73 -5.43 -49.68
C TYR A 104 -11.89 -4.52 -50.57
N THR A 105 -11.42 -5.02 -51.71
CA THR A 105 -10.67 -4.21 -52.68
C THR A 105 -11.55 -3.09 -53.24
N ALA A 106 -12.80 -3.39 -53.61
CA ALA A 106 -13.76 -2.39 -54.04
C ALA A 106 -14.02 -1.35 -52.93
N LEU A 107 -14.24 -1.79 -51.68
CA LEU A 107 -14.46 -0.88 -50.55
C LEU A 107 -13.27 0.07 -50.34
N VAL A 108 -12.04 -0.45 -50.36
CA VAL A 108 -10.83 0.37 -50.20
C VAL A 108 -10.68 1.37 -51.35
N ILE A 109 -10.93 0.94 -52.60
CA ILE A 109 -10.85 1.82 -53.78
C ILE A 109 -11.93 2.90 -53.72
N PHE A 110 -13.18 2.55 -53.40
CA PHE A 110 -14.28 3.51 -53.30
C PHE A 110 -14.09 4.49 -52.14
N CYS A 111 -13.62 4.03 -50.97
CA CYS A 111 -13.30 4.92 -49.85
C CYS A 111 -12.12 5.84 -50.16
N GLY A 112 -11.09 5.33 -50.86
CA GLY A 112 -9.96 6.13 -51.32
C GLY A 112 -10.37 7.19 -52.34
N ALA A 113 -11.18 6.82 -53.33
CA ALA A 113 -11.73 7.75 -54.32
C ALA A 113 -12.65 8.79 -53.68
N ALA A 114 -13.59 8.37 -52.82
CA ALA A 114 -14.48 9.28 -52.11
C ALA A 114 -13.68 10.28 -51.26
N THR A 115 -12.65 9.82 -50.56
CA THR A 115 -11.77 10.69 -49.75
C THR A 115 -10.99 11.66 -50.63
N TYR A 116 -10.46 11.20 -51.78
CA TYR A 116 -9.74 12.06 -52.72
C TYR A 116 -10.61 13.16 -53.33
N TYR A 117 -11.86 12.84 -53.69
CA TYR A 117 -12.79 13.81 -54.31
C TYR A 117 -13.53 14.68 -53.31
N SER A 118 -13.81 14.19 -52.09
CA SER A 118 -14.40 14.99 -51.02
C SER A 118 -13.38 15.92 -50.34
N PHE A 119 -12.09 15.57 -50.38
CA PHE A 119 -11.00 16.36 -49.81
C PHE A 119 -9.83 16.48 -50.80
N PRO A 120 -9.99 17.24 -51.90
CA PRO A 120 -8.92 17.39 -52.89
C PRO A 120 -7.70 18.03 -52.24
N PHE A 121 -6.56 17.35 -52.31
CA PHE A 121 -5.30 17.89 -51.82
C PHE A 121 -4.94 19.16 -52.62
N PRO A 122 -4.61 20.29 -51.96
CA PRO A 122 -4.18 21.49 -52.66
C PRO A 122 -2.91 21.20 -53.48
N GLY A 123 -2.72 21.88 -54.61
CA GLY A 123 -1.63 21.59 -55.57
C GLY A 123 -0.20 21.65 -55.00
N ASN A 124 -0.01 22.18 -53.79
CA ASN A 124 1.26 22.20 -53.05
C ASN A 124 1.45 21.01 -52.07
N ALA A 125 0.52 20.04 -52.03
CA ALA A 125 0.55 18.94 -51.07
C ALA A 125 1.70 17.93 -51.29
N LYS A 126 2.25 17.82 -52.50
CA LYS A 126 3.39 16.93 -52.81
C LYS A 126 4.66 17.23 -51.99
N HIS A 127 4.76 18.41 -51.36
CA HIS A 127 5.94 18.83 -50.58
C HIS A 127 5.68 19.00 -49.08
N LYS A 128 4.48 18.70 -48.57
CA LYS A 128 4.21 18.75 -47.13
C LYS A 128 4.30 17.35 -46.53
N LYS A 129 5.34 17.09 -45.73
CA LYS A 129 5.41 15.90 -44.85
C LYS A 129 4.13 15.85 -44.00
N ALA A 130 3.54 14.66 -43.86
CA ALA A 130 2.44 14.44 -42.93
C ALA A 130 2.87 14.91 -41.53
N GLN A 131 2.23 15.96 -41.02
CA GLN A 131 2.41 16.34 -39.63
C GLN A 131 1.61 15.35 -38.79
N LEU A 132 2.32 14.49 -38.05
CA LEU A 132 1.69 13.76 -36.95
C LEU A 132 0.94 14.78 -36.08
N PHE A 133 -0.32 14.49 -35.76
CA PHE A 133 -1.10 15.24 -34.77
C PHE A 133 -0.22 15.46 -33.52
N ARG A 134 0.30 16.68 -33.35
CA ARG A 134 0.96 17.06 -32.10
C ARG A 134 -0.17 17.34 -31.13
N TYR A 135 -0.23 16.57 -30.05
CA TYR A 135 -1.08 16.92 -28.91
C TYR A 135 -0.76 18.38 -28.55
N ALA A 136 -1.79 19.23 -28.55
CA ALA A 136 -1.63 20.56 -27.98
C ALA A 136 -1.07 20.39 -26.56
N PRO A 137 -0.06 21.18 -26.16
CA PRO A 137 0.42 21.14 -24.79
C PRO A 137 -0.77 21.30 -23.84
N LEU A 138 -0.77 20.55 -22.74
CA LEU A 138 -1.83 20.67 -21.74
C LEU A 138 -1.93 22.14 -21.33
N PRO A 139 -3.15 22.65 -21.07
CA PRO A 139 -3.33 24.00 -20.55
C PRO A 139 -2.44 24.24 -19.32
N GLU A 140 -1.86 25.44 -19.19
CA GLU A 140 -0.93 25.76 -18.08
C GLU A 140 -1.54 25.56 -16.69
N ASP A 141 -2.87 25.64 -16.58
CA ASP A 141 -3.64 25.44 -15.36
C ASP A 141 -4.06 23.97 -15.12
N LEU A 142 -3.66 23.03 -15.97
CA LEU A 142 -3.96 21.60 -15.81
C LEU A 142 -2.80 20.87 -15.14
N HIS A 143 -3.01 20.46 -13.89
CA HIS A 143 -2.05 19.70 -13.11
C HIS A 143 -2.24 18.20 -13.33
N THR A 144 -1.16 17.50 -13.67
CA THR A 144 -1.12 16.03 -13.67
C THR A 144 -0.50 15.54 -12.37
N VAL A 145 -1.22 14.69 -11.64
CA VAL A 145 -0.74 14.06 -10.40
C VAL A 145 -0.77 12.56 -10.59
N SER A 146 0.43 11.97 -10.67
CA SER A 146 0.63 10.52 -10.62
C SER A 146 1.03 10.12 -9.22
N ASN A 147 0.58 8.95 -8.78
CA ASN A 147 1.13 8.35 -7.58
C ASN A 147 2.55 7.80 -7.83
N TRP A 148 3.27 7.51 -6.75
CA TRP A 148 4.65 7.02 -6.80
C TRP A 148 4.79 5.69 -7.54
N SER A 149 3.82 4.79 -7.38
CA SER A 149 3.76 3.51 -8.10
C SER A 149 3.56 3.68 -9.62
N GLY A 150 3.15 4.84 -10.11
CA GLY A 150 2.79 5.04 -11.51
C GLY A 150 1.60 4.19 -11.97
N THR A 151 0.72 3.83 -11.02
CA THR A 151 -0.46 2.97 -11.25
C THR A 151 -1.75 3.78 -11.32
N HIS A 152 -1.75 4.98 -10.73
CA HIS A 152 -2.86 5.89 -10.72
C HIS A 152 -2.41 7.29 -11.10
N GLU A 153 -3.14 7.91 -12.01
CA GLU A 153 -2.92 9.28 -12.46
C GLU A 153 -4.26 10.01 -12.56
N VAL A 154 -4.26 11.29 -12.22
CA VAL A 154 -5.39 12.17 -12.48
C VAL A 154 -4.92 13.53 -12.96
N GLN A 155 -5.72 14.15 -13.82
CA GLN A 155 -5.54 15.55 -14.22
C GLN A 155 -6.62 16.40 -13.56
N THR A 156 -6.23 17.52 -12.96
CA THR A 156 -7.15 18.48 -12.32
C THR A 156 -6.75 19.91 -12.64
N ARG A 157 -7.73 20.82 -12.75
CA ARG A 157 -7.49 22.26 -12.77
C ARG A 157 -7.48 22.88 -11.37
N ASN A 158 -8.03 22.14 -10.41
CA ASN A 158 -8.20 22.58 -9.03
C ASN A 158 -7.17 21.86 -8.17
N PHE A 159 -5.97 22.44 -8.03
CA PHE A 159 -4.93 21.95 -7.14
C PHE A 159 -4.53 23.07 -6.18
N TYR A 160 -4.96 22.95 -4.92
CA TYR A 160 -4.79 23.99 -3.91
C TYR A 160 -3.64 23.66 -2.96
N GLN A 161 -2.88 24.68 -2.57
CA GLN A 161 -1.79 24.57 -1.59
C GLN A 161 -1.91 25.72 -0.58
N PRO A 162 -2.76 25.59 0.46
CA PRO A 162 -2.87 26.62 1.49
C PRO A 162 -1.56 26.72 2.28
N GLU A 163 -1.19 27.93 2.67
CA GLU A 163 0.03 28.23 3.44
C GLU A 163 -0.19 28.24 4.95
N ASN A 164 -1.46 28.21 5.39
CA ASN A 164 -1.86 28.23 6.80
C ASN A 164 -3.29 27.71 6.96
N ILE A 165 -3.69 27.54 8.22
CA ILE A 165 -5.00 27.00 8.58
C ILE A 165 -6.15 27.91 8.16
N GLU A 166 -5.98 29.24 8.20
CA GLU A 166 -7.01 30.20 7.81
C GLU A 166 -7.33 30.11 6.31
N GLN A 167 -6.29 29.96 5.47
CA GLN A 167 -6.47 29.72 4.04
C GLN A 167 -7.15 28.37 3.77
N LEU A 168 -6.79 27.32 4.53
CA LEU A 168 -7.42 26.01 4.43
C LEU A 168 -8.91 26.07 4.82
N GLU A 169 -9.25 26.74 5.93
CA GLU A 169 -10.64 26.94 6.35
C GLU A 169 -11.46 27.68 5.29
N LYS A 170 -10.91 28.78 4.77
CA LYS A 170 -11.54 29.55 3.70
C LYS A 170 -11.78 28.68 2.46
N LEU A 171 -10.77 27.92 2.03
CA LEU A 171 -10.87 27.02 0.89
C LEU A 171 -11.97 25.96 1.07
N VAL A 172 -11.99 25.30 2.23
CA VAL A 172 -12.99 24.26 2.55
C VAL A 172 -14.39 24.87 2.59
N LYS A 173 -14.54 26.05 3.21
CA LYS A 173 -15.81 26.78 3.26
C LYS A 173 -16.32 27.15 1.86
N GLU A 174 -15.48 27.75 1.03
CA GLU A 174 -15.86 28.14 -0.34
C GLU A 174 -16.26 26.94 -1.20
N ASN A 175 -15.54 25.82 -1.09
CA ASN A 175 -15.90 24.59 -1.80
C ASN A 175 -17.21 24.00 -1.27
N ASN A 176 -17.46 24.09 0.04
CA ASN A 176 -18.70 23.63 0.66
C ASN A 176 -19.91 24.44 0.16
N GLU A 177 -19.79 25.77 0.11
CA GLU A 177 -20.81 26.68 -0.42
C GLU A 177 -21.10 26.40 -1.90
N LYS A 178 -20.06 26.13 -2.70
CA LYS A 178 -20.16 25.77 -4.12
C LYS A 178 -20.55 24.32 -4.37
N LYS A 179 -20.62 23.48 -3.33
CA LYS A 179 -20.75 22.01 -3.42
C LYS A 179 -19.71 21.38 -4.37
N ALA A 180 -18.52 21.96 -4.41
CA ALA A 180 -17.40 21.51 -5.24
C ALA A 180 -16.56 20.49 -4.47
N ARG A 181 -16.30 19.33 -5.07
CA ARG A 181 -15.55 18.24 -4.43
C ARG A 181 -14.04 18.48 -4.49
N ILE A 182 -13.39 18.38 -3.35
CA ILE A 182 -11.92 18.43 -3.20
C ILE A 182 -11.45 17.25 -2.33
N ARG A 183 -10.29 16.66 -2.62
CA ARG A 183 -9.67 15.65 -1.75
C ARG A 183 -8.39 16.13 -1.12
N PRO A 184 -8.16 15.93 0.19
CA PRO A 184 -6.82 16.04 0.74
C PRO A 184 -5.91 15.02 0.07
N VAL A 185 -4.76 15.49 -0.43
CA VAL A 185 -3.75 14.67 -1.08
C VAL A 185 -2.38 15.00 -0.48
N GLY A 186 -1.62 13.96 -0.13
CA GLY A 186 -0.24 14.11 0.32
C GLY A 186 0.75 14.11 -0.85
N SER A 187 1.95 13.57 -0.62
CA SER A 187 3.03 13.45 -1.63
C SER A 187 2.73 12.47 -2.78
N GLY A 188 1.51 11.94 -2.91
CA GLY A 188 1.17 10.95 -3.94
C GLY A 188 1.83 9.58 -3.75
N LEU A 189 2.34 9.24 -2.56
CA LEU A 189 3.12 8.00 -2.36
C LEU A 189 2.29 6.72 -2.20
N SER A 190 0.98 6.83 -1.91
CA SER A 190 0.14 5.63 -1.73
C SER A 190 0.00 4.87 -3.06
N PRO A 191 0.17 3.53 -3.07
CA PRO A 191 -0.04 2.72 -4.26
C PRO A 191 -1.46 2.83 -4.86
N ASN A 192 -2.45 3.17 -4.04
CA ASN A 192 -3.81 3.45 -4.50
C ASN A 192 -4.10 4.95 -4.73
N GLY A 193 -5.25 5.24 -5.33
CA GLY A 193 -5.69 6.59 -5.66
C GLY A 193 -6.53 7.31 -4.59
N ILE A 194 -6.44 6.98 -3.29
CA ILE A 194 -7.41 7.46 -2.29
C ILE A 194 -7.47 9.00 -2.14
N GLY A 195 -6.34 9.68 -2.34
CA GLY A 195 -6.25 11.14 -2.35
C GLY A 195 -6.47 11.78 -3.73
N LEU A 196 -6.49 10.98 -4.80
CA LEU A 196 -6.59 11.48 -6.17
C LEU A 196 -8.05 11.79 -6.52
N ALA A 197 -8.28 12.98 -7.06
CA ALA A 197 -9.59 13.41 -7.53
C ALA A 197 -9.48 14.44 -8.66
N ARG A 198 -10.22 14.19 -9.74
CA ARG A 198 -10.30 15.11 -10.90
C ARG A 198 -11.06 16.40 -10.57
N SER A 199 -11.98 16.34 -9.62
CA SER A 199 -12.81 17.49 -9.21
C SER A 199 -12.00 18.56 -8.50
N GLY A 200 -10.98 18.16 -7.74
CA GLY A 200 -10.05 19.04 -7.08
C GLY A 200 -9.29 18.34 -5.96
N MET A 201 -8.13 18.90 -5.62
CA MET A 201 -7.26 18.37 -4.59
C MET A 201 -6.71 19.52 -3.74
N VAL A 202 -6.54 19.28 -2.44
CA VAL A 202 -5.84 20.17 -1.51
C VAL A 202 -4.63 19.45 -0.96
N ASN A 203 -3.45 20.00 -1.22
CA ASN A 203 -2.17 19.48 -0.77
C ASN A 203 -1.61 20.40 0.32
N LEU A 204 -1.22 19.81 1.45
CA LEU A 204 -0.80 20.58 2.62
C LEU A 204 0.72 20.84 2.66
N ALA A 205 1.47 20.62 1.58
CA ALA A 205 2.94 20.73 1.59
C ALA A 205 3.49 22.10 2.03
N LEU A 206 2.69 23.18 1.98
CA LEU A 206 3.10 24.51 2.49
C LEU A 206 2.72 24.73 3.97
N MET A 207 2.00 23.78 4.58
CA MET A 207 1.73 23.68 6.00
C MET A 207 2.62 22.58 6.60
N ASP A 208 3.92 22.85 6.66
CA ASP A 208 4.99 21.89 6.96
C ASP A 208 5.81 22.25 8.21
N LYS A 209 5.30 23.13 9.08
CA LYS A 209 6.08 23.61 10.24
C LYS A 209 5.99 22.69 11.45
N VAL A 210 7.10 22.60 12.17
CA VAL A 210 7.11 22.22 13.59
C VAL A 210 6.63 23.41 14.40
N LEU A 211 5.45 23.29 15.02
CA LEU A 211 4.79 24.38 15.75
C LEU A 211 5.26 24.45 17.19
N GLU A 212 5.47 23.31 17.84
CA GLU A 212 5.84 23.23 19.25
C GLU A 212 6.54 21.89 19.56
N VAL A 213 7.58 21.94 20.40
CA VAL A 213 8.23 20.74 20.96
C VAL A 213 8.22 20.83 22.48
N ASP A 214 7.41 19.98 23.13
CA ASP A 214 7.41 19.81 24.58
C ASP A 214 8.38 18.69 24.94
N LYS A 215 9.57 19.09 25.41
CA LYS A 215 10.67 18.17 25.76
C LYS A 215 10.35 17.32 26.99
N GLU A 216 9.58 17.86 27.94
CA GLU A 216 9.24 17.20 29.19
C GLU A 216 8.20 16.11 28.95
N LYS A 217 7.13 16.43 28.23
CA LYS A 217 6.10 15.45 27.85
C LYS A 217 6.50 14.59 26.65
N LYS A 218 7.62 14.91 25.99
CA LYS A 218 8.10 14.30 24.75
C LYS A 218 7.04 14.33 23.66
N ARG A 219 6.47 15.50 23.41
CA ARG A 219 5.43 15.68 22.39
C ARG A 219 5.88 16.72 21.37
N VAL A 220 5.50 16.51 20.13
CA VAL A 220 5.67 17.48 19.06
C VAL A 220 4.33 17.80 18.45
N ARG A 221 4.01 19.08 18.28
CA ARG A 221 2.87 19.54 17.52
C ARG A 221 3.35 20.13 16.20
N VAL A 222 2.79 19.66 15.10
CA VAL A 222 3.18 20.03 13.75
C VAL A 222 1.97 20.30 12.87
N GLU A 223 2.19 21.07 11.82
CA GLU A 223 1.27 21.11 10.69
C GLU A 223 1.31 19.77 9.93
N ALA A 224 0.16 19.31 9.45
CA ALA A 224 -0.01 17.96 8.93
C ALA A 224 0.70 17.71 7.59
N GLY A 225 1.10 18.76 6.89
CA GLY A 225 1.82 18.67 5.62
C GLY A 225 3.31 18.37 5.75
N ILE A 226 3.88 18.50 6.95
CA ILE A 226 5.31 18.22 7.19
C ILE A 226 5.63 16.78 6.78
N ARG A 227 6.75 16.55 6.10
CA ARG A 227 7.22 15.20 5.80
C ARG A 227 7.85 14.55 7.03
N VAL A 228 7.83 13.22 7.08
CA VAL A 228 8.48 12.46 8.16
C VAL A 228 9.95 12.87 8.30
N GLN A 229 10.67 13.05 7.19
CA GLN A 229 12.05 13.52 7.20
C GLN A 229 12.23 14.84 7.95
N GLU A 230 11.48 15.86 7.53
CA GLU A 230 11.56 17.21 8.08
C GLU A 230 11.16 17.24 9.55
N LEU A 231 10.17 16.44 9.93
CA LEU A 231 9.77 16.29 11.32
C LEU A 231 10.91 15.71 12.18
N VAL A 232 11.46 14.56 11.81
CA VAL A 232 12.50 13.91 12.64
C VAL A 232 13.78 14.75 12.68
N ASP A 233 14.12 15.44 11.59
CA ASP A 233 15.24 16.37 11.54
C ASP A 233 14.97 17.61 12.43
N GLY A 234 13.75 18.15 12.42
CA GLY A 234 13.34 19.30 13.23
C GLY A 234 13.29 19.05 14.74
N ILE A 235 13.02 17.81 15.18
CA ILE A 235 13.00 17.45 16.61
C ILE A 235 14.32 16.85 17.12
N LYS A 236 15.29 16.61 16.23
CA LYS A 236 16.58 15.98 16.56
C LYS A 236 17.36 16.76 17.61
N GLU A 237 17.40 18.09 17.52
CA GLU A 237 18.09 18.96 18.48
C GLU A 237 17.45 18.93 19.88
N TYR A 238 16.21 18.48 19.96
CA TYR A 238 15.51 18.26 21.21
C TYR A 238 15.82 16.89 21.82
N GLY A 239 16.69 16.09 21.21
CA GLY A 239 16.98 14.73 21.68
C GLY A 239 15.77 13.80 21.57
N LEU A 240 14.82 14.11 20.69
CA LEU A 240 13.61 13.31 20.46
C LEU A 240 13.61 12.64 19.09
N THR A 241 12.80 11.60 18.95
CA THR A 241 12.46 10.93 17.70
C THR A 241 11.05 10.32 17.80
N LEU A 242 10.46 9.92 16.69
CA LEU A 242 9.16 9.23 16.67
C LEU A 242 9.29 7.80 17.22
N GLN A 243 8.22 7.28 17.84
CA GLN A 243 8.24 5.92 18.42
C GLN A 243 8.39 4.85 17.35
N ASN A 244 7.76 5.10 16.22
CA ASN A 244 7.76 4.28 15.02
C ASN A 244 7.45 5.19 13.83
N PHE A 245 7.91 4.86 12.64
CA PHE A 245 7.50 5.53 11.40
C PHE A 245 7.64 4.62 10.20
N ALA A 246 6.86 4.93 9.17
CA ALA A 246 6.95 4.24 7.89
C ALA A 246 8.31 4.54 7.24
N SER A 247 8.84 3.58 6.49
CA SER A 247 10.20 3.63 5.97
C SER A 247 10.44 4.73 4.94
N ILE A 248 9.39 5.20 4.26
CA ILE A 248 9.49 6.24 3.23
C ILE A 248 9.41 7.61 3.92
N ARG A 249 10.53 8.32 3.97
CA ARG A 249 10.63 9.59 4.72
C ARG A 249 9.91 10.78 4.04
N GLU A 250 9.55 10.62 2.77
CA GLU A 250 8.85 11.63 1.95
C GLU A 250 7.33 11.71 2.21
N GLN A 251 6.79 10.83 3.07
CA GLN A 251 5.36 10.85 3.38
C GLN A 251 5.02 12.00 4.34
N GLN A 252 3.93 12.71 4.05
CA GLN A 252 3.39 13.74 4.94
C GLN A 252 2.70 13.13 6.15
N ILE A 253 2.86 13.75 7.32
CA ILE A 253 2.32 13.26 8.61
C ILE A 253 0.81 13.05 8.58
N GLY A 254 0.06 13.99 8.01
CA GLY A 254 -1.39 13.87 7.85
C GLY A 254 -1.76 12.64 7.02
N GLY A 255 -1.07 12.41 5.91
CA GLY A 255 -1.30 11.24 5.05
C GLY A 255 -1.05 9.92 5.75
N ILE A 256 0.09 9.76 6.41
CA ILE A 256 0.45 8.50 7.09
C ILE A 256 -0.47 8.18 8.27
N VAL A 257 -0.92 9.19 9.01
CA VAL A 257 -1.91 9.03 10.08
C VAL A 257 -3.23 8.57 9.48
N GLN A 258 -3.73 9.28 8.46
CA GLN A 258 -5.05 9.03 7.88
C GLN A 258 -5.22 7.65 7.24
N VAL A 259 -4.15 7.01 6.77
CA VAL A 259 -4.20 5.65 6.19
C VAL A 259 -3.80 4.55 7.16
N GLY A 260 -3.57 4.85 8.44
CA GLY A 260 -3.15 3.87 9.44
C GLY A 260 -1.77 3.27 9.14
N ALA A 261 -0.83 4.11 8.68
CA ALA A 261 0.51 3.66 8.36
C ALA A 261 1.24 3.16 9.61
N HIS A 262 2.25 2.33 9.38
CA HIS A 262 3.03 1.72 10.45
C HIS A 262 4.50 1.56 10.06
N GLY A 263 5.35 1.49 11.09
CA GLY A 263 6.70 0.97 10.97
C GLY A 263 6.77 -0.50 11.38
N THR A 264 7.88 -0.90 11.99
CA THR A 264 8.11 -2.28 12.46
C THR A 264 8.47 -2.32 13.94
N GLY A 265 7.93 -3.29 14.66
CA GLY A 265 8.23 -3.59 16.05
C GLY A 265 6.98 -4.09 16.76
N ALA A 266 7.00 -5.32 17.26
CA ALA A 266 5.85 -5.94 17.93
C ALA A 266 5.46 -5.24 19.25
N ARG A 267 6.35 -4.42 19.84
CA ARG A 267 6.05 -3.56 21.00
C ARG A 267 5.82 -2.10 20.64
N LEU A 268 5.91 -1.76 19.35
CA LEU A 268 5.84 -0.39 18.88
C LEU A 268 4.47 -0.12 18.26
N PRO A 269 3.80 0.96 18.67
CA PRO A 269 2.51 1.32 18.10
C PRO A 269 2.65 1.65 16.60
N PRO A 270 1.58 1.45 15.80
CA PRO A 270 1.47 2.08 14.49
C PRO A 270 1.38 3.61 14.63
N ILE A 271 1.43 4.36 13.53
CA ILE A 271 1.53 5.81 13.58
C ILE A 271 0.29 6.46 14.16
N ASP A 272 -0.87 5.96 13.80
CA ASP A 272 -2.14 6.51 14.26
C ASP A 272 -2.30 6.41 15.78
N GLU A 273 -1.69 5.42 16.43
CA GLU A 273 -1.71 5.26 17.89
C GLU A 273 -0.73 6.21 18.61
N GLN A 274 0.21 6.84 17.89
CA GLN A 274 1.12 7.85 18.45
C GLN A 274 0.50 9.25 18.52
N VAL A 275 -0.67 9.45 17.92
CA VAL A 275 -1.38 10.73 17.93
C VAL A 275 -1.99 10.99 19.31
N VAL A 276 -1.69 12.14 19.88
CA VAL A 276 -2.20 12.62 21.18
C VAL A 276 -3.41 13.55 20.97
N SER A 277 -3.35 14.42 19.96
CA SER A 277 -4.45 15.28 19.53
C SER A 277 -4.31 15.64 18.06
N MET A 278 -5.40 16.07 17.43
CA MET A 278 -5.39 16.55 16.06
C MET A 278 -6.41 17.66 15.83
N LYS A 279 -6.10 18.56 14.89
CA LYS A 279 -7.05 19.55 14.37
C LYS A 279 -7.53 19.14 12.99
N LEU A 280 -8.85 19.13 12.80
CA LEU A 280 -9.52 18.84 11.54
C LEU A 280 -10.24 20.09 11.05
N VAL A 281 -10.01 20.49 9.80
CA VAL A 281 -10.86 21.44 9.10
C VAL A 281 -12.00 20.68 8.44
N THR A 282 -13.23 21.00 8.86
CA THR A 282 -14.44 20.31 8.43
C THR A 282 -15.40 21.28 7.72
N PRO A 283 -16.09 20.83 6.66
CA PRO A 283 -17.06 21.67 5.95
C PRO A 283 -18.20 22.20 6.84
N ALA A 284 -18.65 21.41 7.83
CA ALA A 284 -19.78 21.78 8.68
C ALA A 284 -19.40 22.60 9.92
N LYS A 285 -18.28 22.27 10.58
CA LYS A 285 -17.94 22.82 11.91
C LYS A 285 -16.73 23.77 11.88
N GLY A 286 -16.13 24.03 10.73
CA GLY A 286 -14.84 24.74 10.66
C GLY A 286 -13.72 23.89 11.24
N THR A 287 -12.72 24.52 11.86
CA THR A 287 -11.69 23.78 12.61
C THR A 287 -12.23 23.25 13.94
N ILE A 288 -12.11 21.94 14.11
CA ILE A 288 -12.32 21.26 15.39
C ILE A 288 -11.02 20.65 15.88
N GLU A 289 -10.84 20.62 17.19
CA GLU A 289 -9.73 19.94 17.85
C GLU A 289 -10.28 18.77 18.65
N ILE A 290 -9.66 17.61 18.47
CA ILE A 290 -10.07 16.34 19.06
C ILE A 290 -8.87 15.66 19.71
N SER A 291 -9.10 15.02 20.85
CA SER A 291 -8.12 14.26 21.63
C SER A 291 -8.82 13.17 22.44
N LYS A 292 -8.06 12.37 23.18
CA LYS A 292 -8.63 11.40 24.13
C LYS A 292 -9.52 12.07 25.19
N GLU A 293 -9.20 13.31 25.56
CA GLU A 293 -9.93 14.10 26.55
C GLU A 293 -11.05 14.95 25.92
N LYS A 294 -11.01 15.18 24.60
CA LYS A 294 -11.92 16.07 23.88
C LYS A 294 -12.50 15.34 22.67
N ASP A 295 -13.76 14.90 22.81
CA ASP A 295 -14.47 14.07 21.82
C ASP A 295 -13.73 12.76 21.49
N PRO A 296 -13.58 11.85 22.48
CA PRO A 296 -12.80 10.62 22.32
C PRO A 296 -13.34 9.71 21.22
N GLU A 297 -14.66 9.62 21.06
CA GLU A 297 -15.28 8.76 20.04
C GLU A 297 -14.87 9.22 18.64
N LEU A 298 -15.01 10.53 18.34
CA LEU A 298 -14.57 11.07 17.07
C LEU A 298 -13.04 11.01 16.93
N PHE A 299 -12.28 11.23 18.01
CA PHE A 299 -10.83 11.13 18.00
C PHE A 299 -10.36 9.77 17.50
N TYR A 300 -10.78 8.68 18.15
CA TYR A 300 -10.37 7.33 17.76
C TYR A 300 -10.84 6.92 16.37
N LEU A 301 -11.95 7.49 15.89
CA LEU A 301 -12.46 7.28 14.54
C LEU A 301 -11.66 8.07 13.48
N ALA A 302 -11.30 9.32 13.77
CA ALA A 302 -10.71 10.25 12.82
C ALA A 302 -9.19 10.15 12.66
N ARG A 303 -8.48 9.54 13.62
CA ARG A 303 -7.04 9.22 13.46
C ARG A 303 -6.78 8.45 12.16
N VAL A 304 -7.64 7.48 11.84
CA VAL A 304 -7.63 6.77 10.55
C VAL A 304 -8.91 7.12 9.78
N GLY A 305 -9.04 8.41 9.44
CA GLY A 305 -10.22 8.98 8.79
C GLY A 305 -10.22 8.94 7.26
N LEU A 306 -9.11 8.52 6.63
CA LEU A 306 -8.91 8.50 5.18
C LEU A 306 -9.13 9.86 4.48
N GLY A 307 -9.00 10.95 5.24
CA GLY A 307 -9.32 12.32 4.83
C GLY A 307 -10.80 12.55 4.53
N GLY A 308 -11.68 11.61 4.90
CA GLY A 308 -13.12 11.70 4.64
C GLY A 308 -13.89 12.44 5.73
N LEU A 309 -13.38 12.45 6.97
CA LEU A 309 -14.02 13.12 8.12
C LEU A 309 -13.61 14.59 8.27
N GLY A 310 -12.62 15.05 7.50
CA GLY A 310 -12.04 16.37 7.59
C GLY A 310 -10.64 16.39 6.98
N VAL A 311 -10.13 17.59 6.71
CA VAL A 311 -8.73 17.79 6.33
C VAL A 311 -7.92 17.97 7.62
N VAL A 312 -6.97 17.08 7.89
CA VAL A 312 -6.08 17.20 9.06
C VAL A 312 -5.17 18.40 8.85
N ALA A 313 -5.25 19.41 9.71
CA ALA A 313 -4.42 20.62 9.62
C ALA A 313 -3.21 20.55 10.55
N GLU A 314 -3.39 20.06 11.77
CA GLU A 314 -2.33 19.90 12.77
C GLU A 314 -2.44 18.55 13.48
N VAL A 315 -1.30 18.00 13.90
CA VAL A 315 -1.22 16.77 14.70
C VAL A 315 -0.23 16.97 15.83
N THR A 316 -0.61 16.54 17.04
CA THR A 316 0.32 16.37 18.16
C THR A 316 0.69 14.89 18.27
N LEU A 317 1.98 14.57 18.18
CA LEU A 317 2.52 13.21 18.23
C LEU A 317 3.31 12.99 19.52
N GLN A 318 3.17 11.80 20.10
CA GLN A 318 4.02 11.33 21.18
C GLN A 318 5.35 10.83 20.62
N CYS A 319 6.45 11.40 21.11
CA CYS A 319 7.83 11.06 20.79
C CYS A 319 8.47 10.19 21.89
N VAL A 320 9.66 9.71 21.59
CA VAL A 320 10.59 9.04 22.52
C VAL A 320 11.95 9.73 22.49
N GLU A 321 12.80 9.39 23.46
CA GLU A 321 14.22 9.77 23.42
C GLU A 321 14.87 9.28 22.13
N ARG A 322 15.67 10.14 21.53
CA ARG A 322 16.47 9.82 20.36
C ARG A 322 17.54 8.82 20.75
N GLN A 323 17.68 7.78 19.93
CA GLN A 323 18.55 6.65 20.22
C GLN A 323 19.21 6.16 18.94
N GLU A 324 20.43 5.69 19.07
CA GLU A 324 21.11 4.94 18.01
C GLU A 324 20.63 3.49 18.00
N LEU A 325 20.46 2.95 16.80
CA LEU A 325 20.11 1.58 16.55
C LEU A 325 21.29 0.85 15.89
N VAL A 326 21.45 -0.41 16.27
CA VAL A 326 22.24 -1.41 15.56
C VAL A 326 21.28 -2.23 14.73
N GLU A 327 21.37 -2.11 13.41
CA GLU A 327 20.75 -3.02 12.44
C GLU A 327 21.68 -4.22 12.24
N HIS A 328 21.10 -5.43 12.25
CA HIS A 328 21.75 -6.66 11.83
C HIS A 328 20.89 -7.31 10.76
N THR A 329 21.48 -7.48 9.58
CA THR A 329 20.86 -8.15 8.45
C THR A 329 21.58 -9.45 8.18
N PHE A 330 20.85 -10.56 8.16
CA PHE A 330 21.39 -11.90 7.94
C PHE A 330 20.38 -12.79 7.22
N ILE A 331 20.83 -13.94 6.70
CA ILE A 331 19.97 -14.92 6.05
C ILE A 331 19.58 -16.04 7.02
N SER A 332 18.34 -16.51 6.92
CA SER A 332 17.82 -17.67 7.66
C SER A 332 16.93 -18.51 6.74
N ASN A 333 16.24 -19.49 7.30
CA ASN A 333 15.28 -20.35 6.60
C ASN A 333 14.00 -20.51 7.44
N MET A 334 12.91 -20.97 6.83
CA MET A 334 11.61 -21.09 7.50
C MET A 334 11.63 -21.98 8.75
N LYS A 335 12.44 -23.04 8.76
CA LYS A 335 12.56 -23.94 9.93
C LYS A 335 13.18 -23.21 11.12
N ASP A 336 14.27 -22.48 10.90
CA ASP A 336 14.95 -21.72 11.94
C ASP A 336 14.14 -20.49 12.37
N ILE A 337 13.45 -19.84 11.44
CA ILE A 337 12.51 -18.75 11.75
C ILE A 337 11.43 -19.25 12.68
N LYS A 338 10.72 -20.34 12.34
CA LYS A 338 9.70 -20.93 13.22
C LYS A 338 10.20 -21.23 14.62
N LYS A 339 11.39 -21.82 14.72
CA LYS A 339 12.02 -22.14 16.01
C LYS A 339 12.32 -20.89 16.83
N ASN A 340 12.80 -19.82 16.19
CA ASN A 340 13.31 -18.63 16.86
C ASN A 340 12.32 -17.44 16.85
N HIS A 341 11.15 -17.56 16.24
CA HIS A 341 10.26 -16.43 15.97
C HIS A 341 9.86 -15.66 17.23
N LYS A 342 9.41 -16.39 18.27
CA LYS A 342 9.09 -15.78 19.57
C LYS A 342 10.28 -15.03 20.16
N LYS A 343 11.48 -15.63 20.08
CA LYS A 343 12.73 -15.01 20.55
C LYS A 343 13.03 -13.74 19.77
N LEU A 344 12.95 -13.80 18.44
CA LEU A 344 13.19 -12.66 17.56
C LEU A 344 12.22 -11.51 17.87
N LEU A 345 10.92 -11.78 18.00
CA LEU A 345 9.93 -10.74 18.36
C LEU A 345 10.14 -10.18 19.77
N SER A 346 10.61 -10.99 20.71
CA SER A 346 10.74 -10.59 22.12
C SER A 346 12.01 -9.81 22.40
N GLU A 347 13.13 -10.22 21.81
CA GLU A 347 14.46 -9.69 22.10
C GLU A 347 14.80 -8.46 21.27
N ASN A 348 14.18 -8.30 20.09
CA ASN A 348 14.49 -7.21 19.18
C ASN A 348 13.44 -6.10 19.26
N LYS A 349 13.90 -4.84 19.17
CA LYS A 349 12.98 -3.69 19.11
C LYS A 349 12.22 -3.66 17.78
N HIS A 350 12.92 -4.02 16.69
CA HIS A 350 12.39 -4.10 15.34
C HIS A 350 12.78 -5.44 14.71
N VAL A 351 11.86 -6.05 13.95
CA VAL A 351 12.09 -7.28 13.18
C VAL A 351 11.35 -7.19 11.84
N LYS A 352 12.05 -7.48 10.74
CA LYS A 352 11.46 -7.64 9.40
C LYS A 352 11.95 -8.95 8.81
N TYR A 353 11.06 -9.70 8.18
CA TYR A 353 11.41 -10.83 7.33
C TYR A 353 11.11 -10.47 5.87
N LEU A 354 12.03 -10.83 4.98
CA LEU A 354 11.85 -10.78 3.54
C LEU A 354 11.94 -12.22 3.03
N HIS A 355 10.80 -12.82 2.73
CA HIS A 355 10.74 -14.21 2.26
C HIS A 355 10.92 -14.23 0.76
N ILE A 356 12.03 -14.78 0.26
CA ILE A 356 12.33 -14.81 -1.17
C ILE A 356 11.56 -15.97 -1.83
N PRO A 357 10.59 -15.70 -2.73
CA PRO A 357 9.79 -16.76 -3.36
C PRO A 357 10.67 -17.76 -4.12
N TYR A 358 10.23 -19.03 -4.18
CA TYR A 358 10.94 -20.14 -4.84
C TYR A 358 12.31 -20.49 -4.24
N THR A 359 12.59 -20.03 -3.03
CA THR A 359 13.79 -20.38 -2.26
C THR A 359 13.41 -20.67 -0.80
N ASP A 360 14.31 -21.31 -0.05
CA ASP A 360 14.18 -21.42 1.40
C ASP A 360 14.74 -20.20 2.15
N ALA A 361 15.31 -19.23 1.42
CA ALA A 361 15.95 -18.07 2.01
C ALA A 361 14.94 -17.07 2.57
N VAL A 362 15.22 -16.62 3.80
CA VAL A 362 14.53 -15.52 4.47
C VAL A 362 15.58 -14.52 4.90
N VAL A 363 15.55 -13.31 4.36
CA VAL A 363 16.39 -12.22 4.86
C VAL A 363 15.75 -11.70 6.14
N VAL A 364 16.52 -11.68 7.22
CA VAL A 364 16.09 -11.21 8.53
C VAL A 364 16.82 -9.93 8.84
N VAL A 365 16.05 -8.88 9.10
CA VAL A 365 16.57 -7.59 9.56
C VAL A 365 16.09 -7.36 10.97
N THR A 366 17.02 -7.17 11.91
CA THR A 366 16.71 -6.84 13.30
C THR A 366 17.36 -5.53 13.69
N CYS A 367 16.66 -4.69 14.44
CA CYS A 367 17.23 -3.45 14.95
C CYS A 367 17.05 -3.35 16.47
N ASN A 368 18.12 -2.95 17.16
CA ASN A 368 18.15 -2.81 18.63
C ASN A 368 18.89 -1.54 19.07
N PRO A 369 18.52 -0.93 20.21
CA PRO A 369 19.29 0.16 20.78
C PRO A 369 20.75 -0.21 21.04
N VAL A 370 21.68 0.70 20.73
CA VAL A 370 23.12 0.52 21.00
C VAL A 370 23.39 0.25 22.49
N SER A 371 22.54 0.74 23.40
CA SER A 371 22.66 0.49 24.84
C SER A 371 22.63 -1.00 25.24
N LYS A 372 22.10 -1.89 24.39
CA LYS A 372 22.18 -3.35 24.59
C LYS A 372 23.56 -3.93 24.29
N TRP A 373 24.46 -3.15 23.69
CA TRP A 373 25.77 -3.58 23.22
C TRP A 373 26.89 -2.99 24.08
N LYS A 374 27.94 -3.78 24.36
CA LYS A 374 29.17 -3.31 25.03
C LYS A 374 30.12 -2.69 23.99
N GLY A 375 29.63 -1.70 23.24
CA GLY A 375 30.31 -1.07 22.09
C GLY A 375 29.82 -1.59 20.73
N PRO A 376 30.22 -0.96 19.61
CA PRO A 376 29.76 -1.35 18.28
C PRO A 376 30.08 -2.82 17.98
N PRO A 377 29.21 -3.54 17.26
CA PRO A 377 29.44 -4.94 16.93
C PRO A 377 30.77 -5.09 16.19
N LYS A 378 31.67 -5.93 16.71
CA LYS A 378 32.90 -6.30 15.99
C LYS A 378 32.53 -7.34 14.94
N TYR A 379 32.21 -6.88 13.74
CA TYR A 379 31.93 -7.73 12.59
C TYR A 379 32.87 -7.40 11.44
N LYS A 380 33.46 -8.43 10.83
CA LYS A 380 34.19 -8.32 9.58
C LYS A 380 33.39 -9.11 8.54
N PRO A 381 32.89 -8.46 7.47
CA PRO A 381 32.20 -9.16 6.40
C PRO A 381 33.09 -10.29 5.86
N LYS A 382 32.48 -11.46 5.66
CA LYS A 382 33.17 -12.62 5.08
C LYS A 382 33.49 -12.40 3.59
N TYR A 383 32.66 -11.61 2.92
CA TYR A 383 32.76 -11.31 1.49
C TYR A 383 32.81 -9.80 1.27
N THR A 384 33.44 -9.39 0.18
CA THR A 384 33.40 -8.03 -0.34
C THR A 384 32.08 -7.77 -1.08
N THR A 385 31.72 -6.49 -1.25
CA THR A 385 30.54 -6.09 -2.02
C THR A 385 30.57 -6.64 -3.46
N ASN A 386 31.73 -6.69 -4.09
CA ASN A 386 31.88 -7.24 -5.44
C ASN A 386 31.62 -8.75 -5.49
N GLU A 387 32.13 -9.51 -4.51
CA GLU A 387 31.86 -10.95 -4.42
C GLU A 387 30.37 -11.25 -4.18
N ALA A 388 29.68 -10.39 -3.41
CA ALA A 388 28.23 -10.50 -3.21
C ALA A 388 27.46 -10.25 -4.52
N LEU A 389 27.84 -9.25 -5.30
CA LEU A 389 27.17 -8.87 -6.57
C LEU A 389 27.45 -9.83 -7.72
N GLN A 390 28.51 -10.66 -7.64
CA GLN A 390 29.00 -11.44 -8.77
C GLN A 390 27.93 -12.34 -9.41
N HIS A 391 27.13 -13.04 -8.61
CA HIS A 391 26.12 -13.97 -9.13
C HIS A 391 25.01 -13.26 -9.92
N VAL A 392 24.60 -12.08 -9.46
CA VAL A 392 23.58 -11.25 -10.14
C VAL A 392 24.15 -10.69 -11.44
N ARG A 393 25.43 -10.27 -11.44
CA ARG A 393 26.13 -9.81 -12.65
C ARG A 393 26.27 -10.92 -13.69
N ASP A 394 26.65 -12.12 -13.27
CA ASP A 394 26.78 -13.27 -14.15
C ASP A 394 25.43 -13.65 -14.77
N LEU A 395 24.36 -13.70 -13.95
CA LEU A 395 23.01 -13.92 -14.44
C LEU A 395 22.56 -12.84 -15.45
N TYR A 396 22.88 -11.58 -15.21
CA TYR A 396 22.55 -10.51 -16.15
C TYR A 396 23.27 -10.69 -17.50
N LYS A 397 24.57 -11.02 -17.49
CA LYS A 397 25.32 -11.32 -18.72
C LYS A 397 24.74 -12.52 -19.48
N GLU A 398 24.43 -13.62 -18.78
CA GLU A 398 23.80 -14.81 -19.37
C GLU A 398 22.41 -14.49 -19.95
N SER A 399 21.63 -13.68 -19.24
CA SER A 399 20.28 -13.29 -19.66
C SER A 399 20.33 -12.42 -20.92
N LEU A 400 21.27 -11.48 -21.02
CA LEU A 400 21.45 -10.66 -22.23
C LEU A 400 21.74 -11.52 -23.48
N GLU A 401 22.51 -12.60 -23.31
CA GLU A 401 22.78 -13.56 -24.39
C GLU A 401 21.57 -14.44 -24.72
N THR A 402 20.79 -14.82 -23.71
CA THR A 402 19.59 -15.67 -23.87
C THR A 402 18.44 -14.91 -24.53
N TYR A 403 18.15 -13.69 -24.07
CA TYR A 403 17.13 -12.81 -24.62
C TYR A 403 17.65 -12.00 -25.82
N ARG A 404 18.64 -12.54 -26.54
CA ARG A 404 19.23 -11.94 -27.75
C ARG A 404 18.15 -11.24 -28.56
N ILE A 405 18.30 -9.90 -28.63
CA ILE A 405 17.44 -8.82 -29.19
C ILE A 405 16.90 -7.93 -28.05
N ALA A 406 17.67 -6.94 -27.57
CA ALA A 406 17.53 -5.56 -28.07
C ALA A 406 18.81 -4.68 -28.00
N ALA A 407 19.99 -5.24 -27.69
CA ALA A 407 21.24 -4.45 -27.63
C ALA A 407 21.78 -3.96 -28.99
N ALA A 408 21.26 -4.46 -30.12
CA ALA A 408 21.69 -4.03 -31.45
C ALA A 408 21.01 -2.72 -31.95
N LYS A 409 20.15 -2.08 -31.14
CA LYS A 409 19.51 -0.79 -31.50
C LYS A 409 19.52 0.30 -30.44
N SER A 410 20.24 0.11 -29.34
CA SER A 410 20.59 1.20 -28.42
C SER A 410 22.09 1.16 -28.12
N SER A 411 22.91 1.34 -29.16
CA SER A 411 24.24 1.92 -28.96
C SER A 411 24.05 3.39 -28.58
N ASP A 412 23.52 3.64 -27.38
CA ASP A 412 23.75 4.90 -26.71
C ASP A 412 25.01 4.65 -25.89
N ASP A 413 26.13 5.29 -26.24
CA ASP A 413 27.45 5.11 -25.62
C ASP A 413 27.50 5.55 -24.14
N ASN A 414 26.33 5.67 -23.49
CA ASN A 414 26.12 6.19 -22.13
C ASN A 414 25.50 5.17 -21.16
N GLU A 415 25.30 3.89 -21.54
CA GLU A 415 24.90 2.90 -20.54
C GLU A 415 26.06 2.63 -19.55
N PRO A 416 25.82 2.74 -18.22
CA PRO A 416 26.85 2.53 -17.21
C PRO A 416 27.39 1.09 -17.26
N ASP A 417 28.69 0.94 -16.96
CA ASP A 417 29.31 -0.38 -16.85
C ASP A 417 28.53 -1.24 -15.84
N ILE A 418 28.27 -2.50 -16.18
CA ILE A 418 27.64 -3.50 -15.30
C ILE A 418 28.34 -3.59 -13.93
N ASN A 419 29.64 -3.31 -13.88
CA ASN A 419 30.41 -3.31 -12.64
C ASN A 419 30.13 -2.11 -11.74
N GLU A 420 29.55 -1.04 -12.27
CA GLU A 420 29.15 0.16 -11.51
C GLU A 420 27.72 0.07 -10.98
N LEU A 421 26.90 -0.83 -11.57
CA LEU A 421 25.52 -1.03 -11.14
C LEU A 421 25.43 -1.64 -9.74
N SER A 422 24.54 -1.07 -8.93
CA SER A 422 24.12 -1.60 -7.64
C SER A 422 23.29 -2.88 -7.79
N PHE A 423 23.07 -3.60 -6.68
CA PHE A 423 22.20 -4.78 -6.66
C PHE A 423 20.79 -4.45 -7.17
N THR A 424 20.20 -3.35 -6.71
CA THR A 424 18.84 -2.94 -7.09
C THR A 424 18.75 -2.65 -8.58
N GLU A 425 19.72 -1.93 -9.15
CA GLU A 425 19.73 -1.61 -10.59
C GLU A 425 19.92 -2.85 -11.46
N LEU A 426 20.81 -3.77 -11.06
CA LEU A 426 20.99 -5.05 -11.76
C LEU A 426 19.71 -5.87 -11.73
N ARG A 427 19.05 -5.93 -10.57
CA ARG A 427 17.80 -6.66 -10.38
C ARG A 427 16.66 -6.06 -11.20
N ASP A 428 16.55 -4.74 -11.25
CA ASP A 428 15.53 -4.05 -12.06
C ASP A 428 15.75 -4.30 -13.56
N LYS A 429 17.01 -4.22 -14.03
CA LYS A 429 17.37 -4.56 -15.42
C LYS A 429 17.07 -6.02 -15.76
N LEU A 430 17.37 -6.95 -14.85
CA LEU A 430 17.04 -8.37 -15.01
C LEU A 430 15.54 -8.62 -15.14
N LEU A 431 14.74 -7.99 -14.27
CA LEU A 431 13.28 -8.10 -14.29
C LEU A 431 12.67 -7.49 -15.55
N ALA A 432 13.26 -6.43 -16.10
CA ALA A 432 12.78 -5.79 -17.32
C ALA A 432 12.86 -6.69 -18.57
N LEU A 433 13.75 -7.70 -18.60
CA LEU A 433 13.93 -8.58 -19.75
C LEU A 433 12.70 -9.45 -20.02
N ASP A 434 12.15 -10.07 -18.97
CA ASP A 434 10.94 -10.89 -19.06
C ASP A 434 10.24 -10.97 -17.68
N PRO A 435 9.47 -9.93 -17.31
CA PRO A 435 8.94 -9.79 -15.95
C PRO A 435 7.86 -10.82 -15.59
N LEU A 436 7.31 -11.54 -16.56
CA LEU A 436 6.22 -12.51 -16.37
C LEU A 436 6.66 -13.95 -16.57
N SER A 437 7.89 -14.20 -17.02
CA SER A 437 8.46 -15.54 -17.04
C SER A 437 8.81 -16.02 -15.64
N LYS A 438 8.02 -16.98 -15.14
CA LYS A 438 8.26 -17.65 -13.85
C LYS A 438 9.69 -18.19 -13.76
N ASP A 439 10.16 -18.93 -14.77
CA ASP A 439 11.49 -19.54 -14.74
C ASP A 439 12.60 -18.49 -14.66
N HIS A 440 12.42 -17.36 -15.36
CA HIS A 440 13.34 -16.22 -15.28
C HIS A 440 13.34 -15.60 -13.88
N VAL A 441 12.15 -15.32 -13.33
CA VAL A 441 11.98 -14.79 -11.98
C VAL A 441 12.58 -15.72 -10.92
N VAL A 442 12.42 -17.03 -11.04
CA VAL A 442 13.04 -18.02 -10.15
C VAL A 442 14.57 -17.92 -10.17
N LYS A 443 15.19 -17.73 -11.35
CA LYS A 443 16.64 -17.53 -11.45
C LYS A 443 17.08 -16.24 -10.75
N ILE A 444 16.34 -15.15 -10.94
CA ILE A 444 16.61 -13.85 -10.28
C ILE A 444 16.51 -14.00 -8.76
N ASN A 445 15.45 -14.63 -8.25
CA ASN A 445 15.24 -14.83 -6.82
C ASN A 445 16.35 -15.69 -6.19
N ARG A 446 16.86 -16.70 -6.90
CA ARG A 446 18.02 -17.49 -6.45
C ARG A 446 19.30 -16.64 -6.39
N ALA A 447 19.55 -15.81 -7.40
CA ALA A 447 20.69 -14.90 -7.40
C ALA A 447 20.58 -13.86 -6.27
N GLU A 448 19.37 -13.37 -5.97
CA GLU A 448 19.10 -12.50 -4.82
C GLU A 448 19.37 -13.21 -3.47
N ALA A 449 18.95 -14.46 -3.32
CA ALA A 449 19.25 -15.24 -2.12
C ALA A 449 20.76 -15.39 -1.89
N GLU A 450 21.53 -15.65 -2.96
CA GLU A 450 23.00 -15.72 -2.92
C GLU A 450 23.65 -14.37 -2.60
N PHE A 451 23.11 -13.27 -3.15
CA PHE A 451 23.56 -11.91 -2.81
C PHE A 451 23.39 -11.65 -1.31
N TRP A 452 22.22 -11.94 -0.75
CA TRP A 452 21.94 -11.72 0.67
C TRP A 452 22.75 -12.64 1.59
N ALA A 453 23.02 -13.88 1.18
CA ALA A 453 23.89 -14.79 1.93
C ALA A 453 25.33 -14.25 2.08
N LYS A 454 25.78 -13.43 1.13
CA LYS A 454 27.11 -12.79 1.13
C LYS A 454 27.12 -11.38 1.69
N SER A 455 25.94 -10.78 1.88
CA SER A 455 25.77 -9.39 2.32
C SER A 455 25.38 -9.26 3.79
N GLU A 456 25.57 -10.32 4.60
CA GLU A 456 25.35 -10.24 6.05
C GLU A 456 26.21 -9.10 6.65
N GLY A 457 25.61 -8.33 7.55
CA GLY A 457 26.32 -7.21 8.15
C GLY A 457 25.56 -6.47 9.22
N TYR A 458 26.29 -5.52 9.81
CA TYR A 458 25.77 -4.62 10.83
C TYR A 458 25.89 -3.17 10.36
N ARG A 459 24.89 -2.36 10.71
CA ARG A 459 24.91 -0.92 10.55
C ARG A 459 24.56 -0.26 11.88
N VAL A 460 25.25 0.81 12.22
CA VAL A 460 24.95 1.62 13.41
C VAL A 460 24.66 3.04 12.96
N GLY A 461 23.57 3.60 13.45
CA GLY A 461 23.15 4.95 13.11
C GLY A 461 21.98 5.39 13.95
N TRP A 462 21.53 6.61 13.76
CA TRP A 462 20.35 7.09 14.48
C TRP A 462 19.09 6.36 14.01
N SER A 463 18.07 6.26 14.86
CA SER A 463 16.83 5.54 14.52
C SER A 463 16.17 6.04 13.23
N ASP A 464 16.21 7.35 12.99
CA ASP A 464 15.74 8.00 11.76
C ASP A 464 16.51 7.59 10.49
N GLU A 465 17.80 7.29 10.63
CA GLU A 465 18.68 6.89 9.53
C GLU A 465 18.60 5.37 9.26
N ILE A 466 18.44 4.57 10.32
CA ILE A 466 18.41 3.11 10.24
C ILE A 466 17.06 2.58 9.74
N LEU A 467 15.94 3.19 10.18
CA LEU A 467 14.60 2.68 9.83
C LEU A 467 14.09 3.21 8.48
N GLY A 468 14.72 4.26 7.94
CA GLY A 468 14.40 4.80 6.62
C GLY A 468 15.03 3.97 5.50
N PHE A 469 14.29 3.77 4.41
CA PHE A 469 14.85 3.23 3.17
C PHE A 469 14.09 3.77 1.95
N ASP A 470 14.81 3.91 0.84
CA ASP A 470 14.22 4.24 -0.44
C ASP A 470 13.58 3.00 -1.05
N CYS A 471 12.30 3.09 -1.42
CA CYS A 471 11.67 2.03 -2.18
C CYS A 471 12.39 1.88 -3.54
N GLY A 472 12.48 0.63 -4.03
CA GLY A 472 13.01 0.36 -5.38
C GLY A 472 12.13 0.92 -6.49
N GLY A 473 12.20 0.36 -7.70
CA GLY A 473 11.37 0.82 -8.82
C GLY A 473 9.85 0.81 -8.56
N GLN A 474 9.09 1.42 -9.48
CA GLN A 474 7.63 1.42 -9.47
C GLN A 474 7.07 0.01 -9.30
N GLN A 475 6.01 -0.12 -8.49
CA GLN A 475 5.46 -1.42 -8.12
C GLN A 475 3.99 -1.35 -7.70
N TRP A 476 3.28 -2.42 -8.00
CA TRP A 476 2.02 -2.76 -7.35
C TRP A 476 2.29 -3.42 -5.99
N VAL A 477 1.52 -3.01 -4.98
CA VAL A 477 1.66 -3.53 -3.60
C VAL A 477 0.28 -3.82 -3.04
N SER A 478 0.10 -5.02 -2.47
CA SER A 478 -1.02 -5.34 -1.59
C SER A 478 -0.44 -5.78 -0.25
N GLU A 479 -0.87 -5.15 0.84
CA GLU A 479 -0.40 -5.47 2.18
C GLU A 479 -1.60 -5.75 3.10
N ASN A 480 -1.53 -6.85 3.83
CA ASN A 480 -2.58 -7.33 4.71
C ASN A 480 -2.13 -7.33 6.16
N CYS A 481 -3.02 -6.91 7.04
CA CYS A 481 -2.85 -6.86 8.49
C CYS A 481 -3.75 -7.89 9.16
N PHE A 482 -3.22 -8.68 10.09
CA PHE A 482 -4.01 -9.64 10.86
C PHE A 482 -3.42 -9.88 12.25
N PRO A 483 -4.24 -10.29 13.24
CA PRO A 483 -3.78 -10.54 14.59
C PRO A 483 -2.82 -11.75 14.64
N ALA A 484 -1.70 -11.57 15.32
CA ALA A 484 -0.65 -12.58 15.49
C ALA A 484 -0.58 -13.14 16.92
N GLY A 485 -1.55 -12.83 17.78
CA GLY A 485 -1.59 -13.22 19.19
C GLY A 485 -0.93 -12.16 20.07
N THR A 486 -0.17 -12.58 21.08
CA THR A 486 0.60 -11.69 21.96
C THR A 486 2.08 -12.08 21.97
N LEU A 487 2.96 -11.22 22.48
CA LEU A 487 4.38 -11.58 22.65
C LEU A 487 4.59 -12.72 23.66
N ALA A 488 3.75 -12.80 24.70
CA ALA A 488 3.80 -13.87 25.68
C ALA A 488 3.40 -15.21 25.04
N LYS A 489 2.39 -15.20 24.17
CA LYS A 489 1.86 -16.37 23.47
C LYS A 489 1.61 -16.05 21.99
N PRO A 490 2.67 -16.06 21.14
CA PRO A 490 2.50 -15.86 19.71
C PRO A 490 1.67 -16.99 19.12
N SER A 491 0.74 -16.65 18.22
CA SER A 491 -0.16 -17.64 17.62
C SER A 491 0.50 -18.50 16.54
N LEU A 492 1.64 -18.04 15.99
CA LEU A 492 2.32 -18.60 14.80
C LEU A 492 1.50 -18.60 13.51
N LYS A 493 0.28 -18.04 13.53
CA LYS A 493 -0.59 -17.90 12.35
C LYS A 493 0.04 -17.02 11.27
N ASP A 494 0.90 -16.10 11.67
CA ASP A 494 1.69 -15.24 10.80
C ASP A 494 2.75 -15.99 9.99
N LEU A 495 3.43 -16.97 10.59
CA LEU A 495 4.33 -17.85 9.83
C LEU A 495 3.56 -18.88 9.01
N GLU A 496 2.45 -19.41 9.54
CA GLU A 496 1.57 -20.31 8.80
C GLU A 496 1.02 -19.63 7.53
N PHE A 497 0.58 -18.36 7.65
CA PHE A 497 0.14 -17.55 6.51
C PHE A 497 1.21 -17.49 5.42
N ILE A 498 2.47 -17.24 5.79
CA ILE A 498 3.58 -17.19 4.83
C ILE A 498 3.81 -18.53 4.15
N GLU A 499 3.78 -19.65 4.89
CA GLU A 499 3.94 -20.96 4.27
C GLU A 499 2.83 -21.27 3.28
N LYS A 500 1.58 -20.93 3.63
CA LYS A 500 0.43 -21.11 2.74
C LYS A 500 0.51 -20.18 1.54
N LEU A 501 1.01 -18.96 1.70
CA LEU A 501 1.26 -18.04 0.60
C LEU A 501 2.36 -18.57 -0.34
N LYS A 502 3.48 -19.10 0.18
CA LYS A 502 4.52 -19.72 -0.64
C LYS A 502 3.99 -20.94 -1.41
N GLN A 503 3.21 -21.79 -0.75
CA GLN A 503 2.53 -22.93 -1.39
C GLN A 503 1.58 -22.47 -2.50
N LEU A 504 0.84 -21.37 -2.29
CA LEU A 504 -0.03 -20.77 -3.29
C LEU A 504 0.77 -20.28 -4.51
N ILE A 505 1.87 -19.55 -4.28
CA ILE A 505 2.74 -19.05 -5.36
C ILE A 505 3.23 -20.18 -6.24
N GLU A 506 3.73 -21.26 -5.63
CA GLU A 506 4.22 -22.43 -6.37
C GLU A 506 3.10 -23.15 -7.13
N LYS A 507 1.96 -23.37 -6.47
CA LYS A 507 0.81 -24.07 -7.05
C LYS A 507 0.20 -23.33 -8.25
N GLU A 508 0.10 -22.01 -8.15
CA GLU A 508 -0.51 -21.16 -9.18
C GLU A 508 0.52 -20.63 -10.18
N GLU A 509 1.79 -21.06 -10.06
CA GLU A 509 2.89 -20.69 -10.96
C GLU A 509 3.14 -19.19 -11.08
N ILE A 510 2.84 -18.42 -10.02
CA ILE A 510 2.90 -16.96 -10.04
C ILE A 510 4.35 -16.50 -10.21
N PRO A 511 4.67 -15.61 -11.17
CA PRO A 511 6.02 -15.06 -11.36
C PRO A 511 6.33 -13.99 -10.31
N ALA A 512 6.30 -14.37 -9.02
CA ALA A 512 6.45 -13.47 -7.87
C ALA A 512 7.89 -12.94 -7.76
N PRO A 513 8.16 -11.70 -8.20
CA PRO A 513 9.54 -11.24 -8.37
C PRO A 513 10.12 -10.69 -7.08
N SER A 514 9.28 -10.13 -6.21
CA SER A 514 9.71 -9.43 -5.01
C SER A 514 9.68 -10.34 -3.79
N PRO A 515 10.61 -10.17 -2.83
CA PRO A 515 10.46 -10.76 -1.51
C PRO A 515 9.12 -10.39 -0.87
N ILE A 516 8.46 -11.38 -0.26
CA ILE A 516 7.26 -11.14 0.54
C ILE A 516 7.70 -10.48 1.84
N GLU A 517 7.30 -9.23 2.04
CA GLU A 517 7.66 -8.49 3.24
C GLU A 517 6.75 -8.88 4.40
N GLN A 518 7.33 -9.16 5.56
CA GLN A 518 6.59 -9.41 6.79
C GLN A 518 7.13 -8.54 7.93
N ARG A 519 6.23 -7.80 8.57
CA ARG A 519 6.51 -6.88 9.69
C ARG A 519 5.48 -7.06 10.79
N TRP A 520 5.74 -6.48 11.96
CA TRP A 520 4.82 -6.51 13.10
C TRP A 520 4.64 -5.15 13.73
N THR A 521 3.49 -4.92 14.35
CA THR A 521 3.20 -3.76 15.21
C THR A 521 2.48 -4.20 16.47
N ALA A 522 2.48 -3.36 17.50
CA ALA A 522 1.47 -3.43 18.54
C ALA A 522 0.08 -3.03 17.99
N ARG A 523 -0.98 -3.24 18.78
CA ARG A 523 -2.33 -2.82 18.46
C ARG A 523 -2.52 -1.30 18.41
N SER A 524 -3.57 -0.87 17.72
CA SER A 524 -4.11 0.48 17.72
C SER A 524 -5.47 0.54 18.42
N GLN A 525 -5.78 1.65 19.08
CA GLN A 525 -7.13 1.99 19.55
C GLN A 525 -7.98 2.69 18.49
N SER A 526 -7.40 3.07 17.33
CA SER A 526 -8.16 3.72 16.28
C SER A 526 -9.09 2.70 15.66
N SER A 527 -10.38 2.97 15.67
CA SER A 527 -11.39 1.98 15.31
C SER A 527 -11.33 1.60 13.83
N MET A 528 -10.86 2.51 12.98
CA MET A 528 -10.63 2.28 11.55
C MET A 528 -9.22 1.73 11.24
N SER A 529 -8.31 1.57 12.21
CA SER A 529 -6.98 0.99 11.93
C SER A 529 -7.10 -0.51 11.60
N PRO A 530 -6.40 -1.04 10.58
CA PRO A 530 -6.35 -2.48 10.35
C PRO A 530 -5.83 -3.26 11.58
N ALA A 531 -4.92 -2.65 12.34
CA ALA A 531 -4.38 -3.17 13.60
C ALA A 531 -5.23 -2.80 14.84
N SER A 532 -6.52 -2.50 14.67
CA SER A 532 -7.40 -2.17 15.80
C SER A 532 -7.68 -3.38 16.69
N SER A 533 -7.51 -3.20 18.00
CA SER A 533 -7.93 -4.18 19.01
C SER A 533 -8.25 -3.50 20.33
N SER A 534 -9.19 -4.08 21.08
CA SER A 534 -9.46 -3.70 22.47
C SER A 534 -8.47 -4.33 23.46
N ALA A 535 -7.78 -5.41 23.07
CA ALA A 535 -6.78 -6.06 23.91
C ALA A 535 -5.42 -5.37 23.78
N GLU A 536 -4.81 -4.99 24.90
CA GLU A 536 -3.61 -4.15 24.91
C GLU A 536 -2.34 -4.84 24.43
N ASP A 537 -2.22 -6.14 24.69
CA ASP A 537 -1.03 -6.93 24.35
C ASP A 537 -1.08 -7.56 22.96
N ASP A 538 -2.14 -7.29 22.20
CA ASP A 538 -2.29 -7.81 20.85
C ASP A 538 -1.20 -7.24 19.93
N ILE A 539 -0.62 -8.15 19.14
CA ILE A 539 0.31 -7.84 18.07
C ILE A 539 -0.30 -8.20 16.73
N PHE A 540 0.05 -7.42 15.71
CA PHE A 540 -0.44 -7.59 14.35
C PHE A 540 0.72 -7.89 13.41
N SER A 541 0.52 -8.83 12.50
CA SER A 541 1.44 -9.10 11.39
C SER A 541 0.96 -8.38 10.14
N TRP A 542 1.90 -7.79 9.41
CA TRP A 542 1.70 -7.09 8.16
C TRP A 542 2.46 -7.84 7.07
N VAL A 543 1.74 -8.38 6.09
CA VAL A 543 2.30 -9.18 4.99
C VAL A 543 2.03 -8.49 3.66
N GLY A 544 3.09 -8.09 2.98
CA GLY A 544 3.07 -7.40 1.69
C GLY A 544 3.47 -8.30 0.53
N ILE A 545 2.62 -8.39 -0.50
CA ILE A 545 2.97 -8.95 -1.80
C ILE A 545 3.19 -7.81 -2.80
N ILE A 546 4.20 -7.96 -3.64
CA ILE A 546 4.69 -6.89 -4.52
C ILE A 546 4.92 -7.46 -5.92
N MET A 547 4.49 -6.71 -6.93
CA MET A 547 4.87 -6.93 -8.33
C MET A 547 5.50 -5.66 -8.90
N TYR A 548 6.75 -5.77 -9.35
CA TYR A 548 7.48 -4.66 -9.96
C TYR A 548 6.91 -4.29 -11.33
N LEU A 549 7.02 -3.02 -11.68
CA LEU A 549 6.67 -2.44 -12.97
C LEU A 549 7.93 -1.89 -13.64
N PRO A 550 8.87 -2.75 -14.08
CA PRO A 550 10.22 -2.35 -14.50
C PRO A 550 10.28 -1.69 -15.89
N THR A 551 9.13 -1.51 -16.54
CA THR A 551 8.99 -1.08 -17.93
C THR A 551 8.04 0.11 -18.05
N THR A 552 8.29 0.96 -19.05
CA THR A 552 7.40 2.04 -19.46
C THR A 552 6.43 1.63 -20.56
N ASP A 553 6.59 0.44 -21.14
CA ASP A 553 5.68 -0.08 -22.16
C ASP A 553 4.27 -0.32 -21.58
N ALA A 554 3.28 0.35 -22.16
CA ALA A 554 1.92 0.34 -21.62
C ALA A 554 1.26 -1.04 -21.69
N ARG A 555 1.59 -1.87 -22.70
CA ARG A 555 1.02 -3.20 -22.85
C ARG A 555 1.61 -4.14 -21.80
N GLN A 556 2.92 -4.16 -21.66
CA GLN A 556 3.63 -5.01 -20.70
C GLN A 556 3.24 -4.63 -19.25
N ARG A 557 3.12 -3.33 -18.93
CA ARG A 557 2.58 -2.87 -17.64
C ARG A 557 1.15 -3.35 -17.39
N LYS A 558 0.31 -3.39 -18.42
CA LYS A 558 -1.08 -3.89 -18.31
C LYS A 558 -1.07 -5.39 -17.99
N GLU A 559 -0.26 -6.18 -18.69
CA GLU A 559 -0.12 -7.62 -18.45
C GLU A 559 0.38 -7.89 -17.02
N ILE A 560 1.39 -7.15 -16.55
CA ILE A 560 1.86 -7.23 -15.15
C ILE A 560 0.76 -6.86 -14.15
N THR A 561 -0.02 -5.82 -14.47
CA THR A 561 -1.14 -5.39 -13.61
C THR A 561 -2.21 -6.48 -13.51
N GLU A 562 -2.55 -7.13 -14.62
CA GLU A 562 -3.50 -8.24 -14.65
C GLU A 562 -3.00 -9.43 -13.81
N GLU A 563 -1.71 -9.76 -13.91
CA GLU A 563 -1.07 -10.81 -13.10
C GLU A 563 -1.06 -10.47 -11.61
N PHE A 564 -0.74 -9.22 -11.24
CA PHE A 564 -0.81 -8.76 -9.85
C PHE A 564 -2.21 -8.93 -9.27
N PHE A 565 -3.26 -8.54 -9.99
CA PHE A 565 -4.63 -8.71 -9.53
C PHE A 565 -5.09 -10.17 -9.55
N HIS A 566 -4.51 -11.04 -10.40
CA HIS A 566 -4.69 -12.47 -10.29
C HIS A 566 -4.10 -12.99 -8.97
N TYR A 567 -2.80 -12.75 -8.72
CA TYR A 567 -2.11 -13.12 -7.49
C TYR A 567 -2.83 -12.61 -6.22
N ARG A 568 -3.21 -11.33 -6.19
CA ARG A 568 -3.97 -10.74 -5.07
C ARG A 568 -5.30 -11.45 -4.85
N ARG A 569 -6.07 -11.75 -5.90
CA ARG A 569 -7.36 -12.47 -5.78
C ARG A 569 -7.20 -13.89 -5.27
N ARG A 570 -6.18 -14.62 -5.71
CA ARG A 570 -5.88 -15.98 -5.20
C ARG A 570 -5.52 -15.92 -3.71
N THR A 571 -4.68 -14.96 -3.31
CA THR A 571 -4.33 -14.72 -1.89
C THR A 571 -5.57 -14.39 -1.06
N GLN A 572 -6.45 -13.52 -1.57
CA GLN A 572 -7.69 -13.13 -0.90
C GLN A 572 -8.62 -14.33 -0.68
N ALA A 573 -8.89 -15.10 -1.72
CA ALA A 573 -9.80 -16.24 -1.67
C ALA A 573 -9.30 -17.34 -0.73
N GLU A 574 -7.98 -17.58 -0.69
CA GLU A 574 -7.43 -18.73 0.04
C GLU A 574 -7.03 -18.39 1.47
N LEU A 575 -6.63 -17.17 1.78
CA LEU A 575 -6.00 -16.83 3.06
C LEU A 575 -6.78 -15.81 3.88
N TRP A 576 -7.33 -14.75 3.27
CA TRP A 576 -7.70 -13.57 4.06
C TRP A 576 -8.78 -13.82 5.11
N ASP A 577 -9.85 -14.55 4.79
CA ASP A 577 -10.89 -14.87 5.77
C ASP A 577 -10.41 -15.83 6.86
N LYS A 578 -9.56 -16.82 6.52
CA LYS A 578 -9.04 -17.81 7.47
C LYS A 578 -8.18 -17.18 8.57
N TYR A 579 -7.47 -16.11 8.23
CA TYR A 579 -6.57 -15.40 9.15
C TYR A 579 -7.15 -14.07 9.65
N SER A 580 -8.38 -13.71 9.28
CA SER A 580 -8.97 -12.39 9.57
C SER A 580 -8.08 -11.24 9.08
N ALA A 581 -7.55 -11.36 7.86
CA ALA A 581 -6.61 -10.42 7.27
C ALA A 581 -7.29 -9.30 6.49
N TYR A 582 -6.99 -8.06 6.84
CA TYR A 582 -7.58 -6.87 6.23
C TYR A 582 -6.51 -6.02 5.59
N GLU A 583 -6.81 -5.49 4.42
CA GLU A 583 -5.85 -4.68 3.68
C GLU A 583 -5.52 -3.39 4.41
N HIS A 584 -4.27 -2.97 4.27
CA HIS A 584 -3.83 -1.64 4.64
C HIS A 584 -4.47 -0.59 3.73
N TRP A 585 -5.00 0.50 4.28
CA TRP A 585 -5.80 1.47 3.53
C TRP A 585 -5.09 2.18 2.37
N ALA A 586 -3.78 2.39 2.44
CA ALA A 586 -3.00 2.90 1.30
C ALA A 586 -2.82 1.92 0.13
N LYS A 587 -3.23 0.65 0.28
CA LYS A 587 -3.09 -0.43 -0.73
C LYS A 587 -4.43 -1.08 -1.12
N ILE A 588 -5.53 -0.71 -0.45
CA ILE A 588 -6.85 -1.22 -0.81
C ILE A 588 -7.22 -0.73 -2.22
N GLU A 589 -7.78 -1.62 -3.04
CA GLU A 589 -8.24 -1.32 -4.38
C GLU A 589 -9.74 -1.57 -4.52
N VAL A 590 -10.40 -0.76 -5.34
CA VAL A 590 -11.85 -0.88 -5.54
C VAL A 590 -12.11 -1.77 -6.76
N PRO A 591 -12.76 -2.93 -6.58
CA PRO A 591 -13.08 -3.82 -7.69
C PRO A 591 -14.04 -3.15 -8.67
N LYS A 592 -13.88 -3.49 -9.96
CA LYS A 592 -14.77 -3.04 -11.03
C LYS A 592 -16.07 -3.83 -11.06
N ASP A 593 -16.00 -5.11 -10.71
CA ASP A 593 -17.14 -6.01 -10.64
C ASP A 593 -18.04 -5.65 -9.45
N LYS A 594 -19.36 -5.66 -9.68
CA LYS A 594 -20.35 -5.22 -8.69
C LYS A 594 -20.50 -6.19 -7.53
N ASP A 595 -20.46 -7.49 -7.79
CA ASP A 595 -20.63 -8.51 -6.76
C ASP A 595 -19.39 -8.58 -5.88
N VAL A 596 -18.20 -8.46 -6.49
CA VAL A 596 -16.94 -8.34 -5.76
C VAL A 596 -16.90 -7.06 -4.92
N LEU A 597 -17.46 -5.94 -5.43
CA LEU A 597 -17.59 -4.71 -4.64
C LEU A 597 -18.53 -4.87 -3.44
N ALA A 598 -19.69 -5.51 -3.62
CA ALA A 598 -20.61 -5.78 -2.53
C ALA A 598 -19.96 -6.68 -1.45
N ALA A 599 -19.23 -7.72 -1.87
CA ALA A 599 -18.47 -8.58 -0.97
C ALA A 599 -17.38 -7.81 -0.21
N LEU A 600 -16.69 -6.86 -0.87
CA LEU A 600 -15.73 -5.98 -0.21
C LEU A 600 -16.42 -5.08 0.82
N GLN A 601 -17.53 -4.43 0.47
CA GLN A 601 -18.27 -3.56 1.39
C GLN A 601 -18.75 -4.30 2.64
N GLU A 602 -19.29 -5.51 2.46
CA GLU A 602 -19.71 -6.36 3.58
C GLU A 602 -18.52 -6.78 4.44
N ARG A 603 -17.41 -7.16 3.81
CA ARG A 603 -16.15 -7.47 4.51
C ARG A 603 -15.68 -6.29 5.36
N LEU A 604 -15.71 -5.07 4.84
CA LEU A 604 -15.29 -3.88 5.57
C LEU A 604 -16.24 -3.57 6.74
N ARG A 605 -17.56 -3.62 6.52
CA ARG A 605 -18.57 -3.39 7.58
C ARG A 605 -18.48 -4.42 8.71
N ARG A 606 -18.10 -5.66 8.41
CA ARG A 606 -17.88 -6.70 9.44
C ARG A 606 -16.70 -6.39 10.37
N ARG A 607 -15.68 -5.66 9.91
CA ARG A 607 -14.45 -5.39 10.68
C ARG A 607 -14.40 -4.01 11.29
N PHE A 608 -14.82 -3.01 10.54
CA PHE A 608 -14.68 -1.60 10.89
C PHE A 608 -16.05 -1.01 11.21
N PRO A 609 -16.13 0.02 12.07
CA PRO A 609 -17.40 0.65 12.42
C PRO A 609 -17.89 1.57 11.29
N VAL A 610 -18.18 0.98 10.13
CA VAL A 610 -18.51 1.69 8.88
C VAL A 610 -19.73 2.60 9.07
N ASP A 611 -20.73 2.17 9.82
CA ASP A 611 -21.94 2.97 10.02
C ASP A 611 -21.66 4.20 10.92
N ALA A 612 -20.81 4.06 11.94
CA ALA A 612 -20.36 5.20 12.75
C ALA A 612 -19.47 6.14 11.93
N TYR A 613 -18.56 5.60 11.11
CA TYR A 613 -17.75 6.37 10.16
C TYR A 613 -18.61 7.16 9.19
N ASN A 614 -19.61 6.52 8.60
CA ASN A 614 -20.56 7.13 7.67
C ASN A 614 -21.40 8.22 8.33
N LYS A 615 -21.87 7.99 9.56
CA LYS A 615 -22.59 8.99 10.36
C LYS A 615 -21.71 10.22 10.60
N ALA A 616 -20.48 10.02 11.07
CA ALA A 616 -19.52 11.11 11.28
C ALA A 616 -19.21 11.86 9.96
N ARG A 617 -19.07 11.12 8.85
CA ARG A 617 -18.83 11.72 7.53
C ARG A 617 -19.99 12.64 7.10
N LYS A 618 -21.24 12.21 7.32
CA LYS A 618 -22.43 13.00 7.02
C LYS A 618 -22.54 14.24 7.92
N GLU A 619 -22.15 14.12 9.19
CA GLU A 619 -22.19 15.22 10.15
C GLU A 619 -21.12 16.29 9.86
N LEU A 620 -19.89 15.87 9.56
CA LEU A 620 -18.76 16.77 9.38
C LEU A 620 -18.67 17.34 7.96
N ASP A 621 -19.18 16.60 6.97
CA ASP A 621 -19.19 16.98 5.55
C ASP A 621 -20.57 16.66 4.89
N PRO A 622 -21.63 17.43 5.21
CA PRO A 622 -22.98 17.17 4.74
C PRO A 622 -23.12 17.29 3.21
N ASN A 623 -22.30 18.12 2.55
CA ASN A 623 -22.28 18.25 1.09
C ASN A 623 -21.33 17.25 0.41
N ARG A 624 -20.64 16.41 1.18
CA ARG A 624 -19.71 15.37 0.70
C ARG A 624 -18.59 15.94 -0.18
N ILE A 625 -18.14 17.17 0.11
CA ILE A 625 -17.10 17.81 -0.67
C ILE A 625 -15.73 17.14 -0.51
N LEU A 626 -15.46 16.47 0.62
CA LEU A 626 -14.22 15.75 0.89
C LEU A 626 -14.24 14.30 0.38
N SER A 627 -15.20 13.94 -0.47
CA SER A 627 -15.41 12.59 -0.98
C SER A 627 -14.98 12.42 -2.45
N ASN A 628 -14.56 11.21 -2.81
CA ASN A 628 -14.32 10.78 -4.19
C ASN A 628 -14.95 9.40 -4.44
N ASN A 629 -14.98 8.98 -5.70
CA ASN A 629 -15.59 7.70 -6.11
C ASN A 629 -15.05 6.49 -5.33
N MET A 630 -13.76 6.50 -4.94
CA MET A 630 -13.19 5.43 -4.13
C MET A 630 -13.82 5.38 -2.75
N LEU A 631 -13.85 6.51 -2.02
CA LEU A 631 -14.42 6.57 -0.68
C LEU A 631 -15.94 6.28 -0.69
N GLU A 632 -16.67 6.72 -1.72
CA GLU A 632 -18.09 6.45 -1.88
C GLU A 632 -18.40 4.98 -2.14
N LYS A 633 -17.50 4.28 -2.84
CA LYS A 633 -17.63 2.83 -3.07
C LYS A 633 -17.22 1.99 -1.87
N LEU A 634 -16.18 2.39 -1.14
CA LEU A 634 -15.76 1.68 0.08
C LEU A 634 -16.77 1.89 1.22
N PHE A 635 -17.29 3.11 1.36
CA PHE A 635 -18.23 3.50 2.41
C PHE A 635 -19.43 4.23 1.79
N PRO A 636 -20.38 3.46 1.21
CA PRO A 636 -21.61 4.04 0.70
C PRO A 636 -22.43 4.63 1.85
N LEU A 637 -22.94 5.84 1.68
CA LEU A 637 -23.95 6.39 2.58
C LEU A 637 -25.30 5.82 2.17
N SER A 638 -26.08 5.31 3.12
CA SER A 638 -27.47 4.96 2.84
C SER A 638 -28.25 6.24 2.53
N GLU A 639 -29.10 6.21 1.49
CA GLU A 639 -30.02 7.33 1.20
C GLU A 639 -31.10 7.46 2.28
N THR A 640 -31.33 6.39 3.03
CA THR A 640 -32.20 6.32 4.19
C THR A 640 -31.38 6.39 5.47
N ASN A 641 -31.35 7.56 6.13
CA ASN A 641 -31.24 7.76 7.59
C ASN A 641 -31.15 9.25 7.91
#